data_AF-A0AAU5DI60-F1
#
_entry.id   AF-A0AAU5DI60-F1
#
_cell.length_a   1.000
_cell.length_b   1.000
_cell.length_c   1.000
_cell.angle_alpha   90.00
_cell.angle_beta   90.00
_cell.angle_gamma   90.00
#
_symmetry.space_group_name_H-M   'P 1'
#
loop_
_entity.id
_entity.type
_entity.pdbx_description
1 polymer ?
#
loop_
_entity_poly.entity_id
_entity_poly.type
_entity_poly.pdbx_seq_one_letter_code
_entity_poly.pdbx_strand_id
1 'polypeptide(L)'
;MDGPEDDGGRIRRRRLRLPGLHQRPRAAHKGQAGPPPKFCVQHNNPRDRQLAYRARKALEKERAAAPEPVPVQQAVAQGAREQQVLTTLLPRVLTALEAVHQGQQAGADTAAVAAHIAEVNSAADERVRQAEEQREEAARDAGQAREEAARSEQAAADAHAEQQAAQMEAATALREAADADARATAAGVALDALSDTHRQLRDAHHELSGKHEELSKRHQELERTLAALASEHGTLRTEHGRLQGEAQALHVRVKELSGEKARIEESQRSTAADLARVQSENTGLAARLGELGTHREELRETIGRLNSRLDEDRVRHRREMAALRAQLDAARRAEVEPTSAAGHGAGPAPAAGPESGDGDGDEDTESLGNREVPVAIVDLGMHGGAGWTLVRYEDDHSGWRVLRDGEIAGSIQPEHSLHGTSLLGWSARTSHAMPLRPTHGQRHFANREQAAGAVVRDGLRRPSGTATAVAASFTALGEPEQNALVAAVVPLATATPERGGRLVRLPQAVRDAALRTALRVPGERDLQQLTALDAAELGRSKDSRQLLRALQGLAPADAGESGPVDLGTFGGRTWRLEPDLAYRGGYRVLADGTEVGAIAPVRRRKSDIVRWTAEHRRRPLGRGPSHSGRNTAAHAVIAAEGAWVPLPDLDDETYLRIPAGLRSNLFGAASRIDLRRGRLAQIQPGAYRQELHAALIQAGRSATGRIRGQHLAVLLDAAREDLGAAGSAPAQRLYEALQQIRVTLLSGEGSFT
;
A
#
# COMPACT_ATOMS: atom_id res chain seq x y z
N MET A 1 -49.85 -1.61 -27.22
CA MET A 1 -48.82 -0.54 -27.32
C MET A 1 -47.56 -1.25 -27.74
N ASP A 2 -47.12 -1.00 -28.96
CA ASP A 2 -46.43 -2.01 -29.75
C ASP A 2 -45.21 -1.42 -30.46
N GLY A 3 -44.19 -2.26 -30.62
CA GLY A 3 -43.03 -2.04 -31.48
C GLY A 3 -41.87 -1.25 -30.86
N PRO A 4 -40.66 -1.35 -31.45
CA PRO A 4 -40.11 -2.49 -32.21
C PRO A 4 -38.82 -3.01 -31.53
N GLU A 5 -38.53 -4.32 -31.48
CA GLU A 5 -38.01 -5.13 -32.60
C GLU A 5 -36.85 -4.47 -33.36
N ASP A 6 -35.63 -4.96 -33.13
CA ASP A 6 -34.41 -4.62 -33.88
C ASP A 6 -33.65 -5.93 -34.24
N ASP A 7 -33.04 -6.00 -35.42
CA ASP A 7 -32.82 -7.27 -36.14
C ASP A 7 -31.38 -7.81 -36.06
N GLY A 8 -31.15 -8.71 -35.10
CA GLY A 8 -29.84 -9.24 -34.69
C GLY A 8 -29.20 -10.35 -35.55
N GLY A 9 -29.20 -10.22 -36.89
CA GLY A 9 -28.22 -10.84 -37.81
C GLY A 9 -27.74 -12.30 -37.58
N ARG A 10 -28.46 -13.29 -38.14
CA ARG A 10 -28.09 -14.72 -38.09
C ARG A 10 -26.79 -15.09 -38.85
N ILE A 11 -25.65 -15.25 -38.17
CA ILE A 11 -24.46 -15.92 -38.75
C ILE A 11 -24.56 -17.45 -38.60
N ARG A 12 -25.19 -18.11 -39.59
CA ARG A 12 -25.20 -19.59 -39.68
C ARG A 12 -23.81 -20.12 -40.05
N ARG A 13 -23.20 -20.91 -39.16
CA ARG A 13 -21.93 -21.64 -39.43
C ARG A 13 -22.10 -22.69 -40.54
N ARG A 14 -21.95 -22.29 -41.81
CA ARG A 14 -21.86 -23.23 -42.95
C ARG A 14 -20.57 -24.07 -42.83
N ARG A 15 -20.70 -25.36 -42.50
CA ARG A 15 -19.64 -26.35 -42.72
C ARG A 15 -19.47 -26.57 -44.22
N LEU A 16 -18.53 -25.87 -44.85
CA LEU A 16 -18.06 -26.23 -46.18
C LEU A 16 -17.20 -27.50 -46.08
N ARG A 17 -17.77 -28.63 -46.52
CA ARG A 17 -16.97 -29.78 -46.95
C ARG A 17 -16.44 -29.47 -48.35
N LEU A 18 -15.14 -29.64 -48.57
CA LEU A 18 -14.58 -29.92 -49.89
C LEU A 18 -13.91 -31.31 -49.86
N PRO A 19 -13.98 -32.07 -50.95
CA PRO A 19 -13.52 -33.46 -50.99
C PRO A 19 -12.00 -33.54 -51.18
N GLY A 20 -11.43 -34.71 -50.87
CA GLY A 20 -9.99 -34.92 -50.86
C GLY A 20 -9.37 -35.18 -52.24
N LEU A 21 -8.05 -35.29 -52.23
CA LEU A 21 -7.28 -36.02 -53.23
C LEU A 21 -6.38 -37.05 -52.53
N HIS A 22 -6.17 -38.17 -53.20
CA HIS A 22 -5.21 -39.20 -52.83
C HIS A 22 -3.77 -38.62 -52.93
N GLN A 23 -2.71 -39.19 -52.34
CA GLN A 23 -2.37 -40.62 -52.35
C GLN A 23 -1.31 -40.97 -51.27
N ARG A 24 -1.35 -42.23 -50.81
CA ARG A 24 -0.23 -42.96 -50.17
C ARG A 24 0.30 -43.94 -51.24
N PRO A 25 1.60 -44.34 -51.28
CA PRO A 25 2.02 -45.40 -50.36
C PRO A 25 3.51 -45.50 -49.96
N ARG A 26 3.73 -46.36 -48.95
CA ARG A 26 4.86 -47.26 -48.62
C ARG A 26 6.25 -47.09 -49.28
N ALA A 27 7.26 -47.22 -48.43
CA ALA A 27 8.67 -47.45 -48.78
C ALA A 27 8.98 -48.85 -49.33
N ALA A 28 10.12 -48.98 -50.04
CA ALA A 28 11.07 -50.10 -49.87
C ALA A 28 12.48 -49.82 -50.49
N HIS A 29 13.51 -50.32 -49.81
CA HIS A 29 14.84 -50.75 -50.30
C HIS A 29 15.96 -49.79 -50.78
N LYS A 30 17.11 -49.98 -50.09
CA LYS A 30 18.53 -50.05 -50.56
C LYS A 30 19.24 -48.76 -51.02
N GLY A 31 20.32 -48.44 -50.28
CA GLY A 31 21.36 -47.46 -50.67
C GLY A 31 22.30 -47.13 -49.50
N GLN A 32 23.40 -47.87 -49.33
CA GLN A 32 24.44 -47.58 -48.32
C GLN A 32 25.58 -46.75 -48.93
N ALA A 33 26.04 -45.73 -48.21
CA ALA A 33 27.44 -45.30 -48.18
C ALA A 33 27.72 -44.50 -46.89
N GLY A 34 28.93 -44.59 -46.35
CA GLY A 34 29.35 -43.92 -45.12
C GLY A 34 30.08 -42.58 -45.33
N PRO A 35 30.65 -41.98 -44.27
CA PRO A 35 31.31 -40.68 -44.32
C PRO A 35 32.68 -40.73 -45.01
N PRO A 36 33.19 -39.58 -45.51
CA PRO A 36 34.56 -39.47 -46.02
C PRO A 36 35.59 -39.66 -44.88
N PRO A 37 36.55 -40.60 -45.01
CA PRO A 37 37.59 -40.82 -44.02
C PRO A 37 38.84 -39.96 -44.28
N LYS A 38 39.83 -40.11 -43.40
CA LYS A 38 41.14 -39.43 -43.44
C LYS A 38 42.00 -39.86 -44.64
N PHE A 39 43.03 -39.04 -44.91
CA PHE A 39 44.22 -39.35 -45.71
C PHE A 39 44.59 -40.84 -45.77
N CYS A 40 44.82 -41.34 -46.99
CA CYS A 40 45.74 -42.45 -47.23
C CYS A 40 46.39 -42.32 -48.61
N VAL A 41 47.56 -42.94 -48.78
CA VAL A 41 48.39 -42.87 -49.99
C VAL A 41 48.20 -44.15 -50.82
N GLN A 42 48.56 -44.09 -52.12
CA GLN A 42 48.57 -45.16 -53.14
C GLN A 42 47.28 -45.34 -53.94
N HIS A 43 47.39 -45.09 -55.26
CA HIS A 43 46.64 -45.58 -56.45
C HIS A 43 46.73 -44.45 -57.52
N ASN A 44 47.75 -44.35 -58.38
CA ASN A 44 48.26 -45.33 -59.35
C ASN A 44 47.23 -45.74 -60.43
N ASN A 45 46.64 -44.75 -61.10
CA ASN A 45 45.76 -44.94 -62.26
C ASN A 45 46.59 -45.18 -63.54
N PRO A 46 46.35 -46.26 -64.32
CA PRO A 46 47.12 -46.53 -65.55
C PRO A 46 46.83 -45.58 -66.72
N ARG A 47 45.78 -44.75 -66.66
CA ARG A 47 45.38 -43.87 -67.78
C ARG A 47 46.39 -42.73 -68.02
N ASP A 48 46.92 -42.14 -66.95
CA ASP A 48 47.82 -40.97 -67.03
C ASP A 48 49.21 -41.34 -67.56
N ARG A 49 49.63 -42.61 -67.39
CA ARG A 49 50.89 -43.12 -67.96
C ARG A 49 50.88 -43.11 -69.51
N GLN A 50 49.72 -43.18 -70.15
CA GLN A 50 49.64 -43.14 -71.62
C GLN A 50 49.86 -41.74 -72.21
N LEU A 51 49.51 -40.68 -71.49
CA LEU A 51 49.77 -39.30 -71.93
C LEU A 51 51.27 -38.96 -71.77
N ALA A 52 51.86 -39.28 -70.62
CA ALA A 52 53.30 -39.11 -70.39
C ALA A 52 54.16 -39.90 -71.40
N TYR A 53 53.77 -41.13 -71.77
CA TYR A 53 54.47 -41.94 -72.77
C TYR A 53 54.38 -41.34 -74.18
N ARG A 54 53.22 -40.79 -74.58
CA ARG A 54 53.04 -40.16 -75.89
C ARG A 54 53.83 -38.86 -76.05
N ALA A 55 53.90 -38.03 -75.01
CA ALA A 55 54.74 -36.82 -75.02
C ALA A 55 56.24 -37.18 -75.17
N ARG A 56 56.73 -38.18 -74.43
CA ARG A 56 58.15 -38.56 -74.44
C ARG A 56 58.60 -39.20 -75.77
N LYS A 57 57.73 -39.97 -76.43
CA LYS A 57 58.05 -40.67 -77.68
C LYS A 57 57.96 -39.80 -78.95
N ALA A 58 57.50 -38.56 -78.83
CA ALA A 58 57.53 -37.59 -79.93
C ALA A 58 58.94 -37.02 -80.13
N LEU A 59 59.62 -36.64 -79.04
CA LEU A 59 60.96 -36.03 -79.06
C LEU A 59 62.11 -37.00 -79.42
N GLU A 60 61.92 -38.31 -79.27
CA GLU A 60 62.91 -39.31 -79.69
C GLU A 60 62.87 -39.60 -81.21
N LYS A 61 61.91 -39.04 -81.97
CA LYS A 61 61.72 -39.37 -83.38
C LYS A 61 62.46 -38.45 -84.37
N GLU A 62 63.23 -37.49 -83.88
CA GLU A 62 63.87 -36.44 -84.71
C GLU A 62 65.42 -36.42 -84.62
N ARG A 63 66.03 -37.43 -83.99
CA ARG A 63 67.50 -37.57 -83.87
C ARG A 63 68.01 -39.01 -84.03
N ALA A 64 67.69 -39.69 -85.15
CA ALA A 64 68.46 -40.84 -85.66
C ALA A 64 68.03 -41.25 -87.09
N ALA A 65 68.60 -40.61 -88.12
CA ALA A 65 68.47 -41.06 -89.53
C ALA A 65 69.67 -40.57 -90.37
N ALA A 66 70.84 -41.20 -90.20
CA ALA A 66 72.01 -40.97 -91.05
C ALA A 66 72.00 -41.89 -92.29
N PRO A 67 72.65 -41.50 -93.39
CA PRO A 67 72.94 -42.42 -94.50
C PRO A 67 74.46 -42.59 -94.73
N GLU A 68 75.03 -43.67 -94.19
CA GLU A 68 76.28 -44.30 -94.66
C GLU A 68 76.26 -45.79 -94.27
N PRO A 69 77.03 -46.69 -94.92
CA PRO A 69 77.70 -46.59 -96.23
C PRO A 69 77.28 -47.73 -97.20
N VAL A 70 77.79 -47.72 -98.44
CA VAL A 70 77.72 -48.89 -99.35
C VAL A 70 79.11 -49.14 -99.99
N PRO A 71 79.72 -50.33 -99.85
CA PRO A 71 81.04 -50.65 -100.40
C PRO A 71 81.01 -51.49 -101.70
N VAL A 72 82.22 -51.89 -102.15
CA VAL A 72 82.58 -52.89 -103.20
C VAL A 72 82.90 -52.35 -104.61
N GLN A 73 84.22 -52.13 -104.82
CA GLN A 73 85.06 -52.55 -105.96
C GLN A 73 84.44 -52.80 -107.36
N GLN A 74 84.98 -52.14 -108.41
CA GLN A 74 85.90 -52.74 -109.41
C GLN A 74 86.30 -51.73 -110.53
N ALA A 75 87.35 -52.05 -111.30
CA ALA A 75 87.98 -51.27 -112.40
C ALA A 75 88.56 -49.88 -112.00
N VAL A 76 89.85 -49.53 -112.08
CA VAL A 76 91.03 -49.96 -112.88
C VAL A 76 91.06 -49.45 -114.34
N ALA A 77 91.68 -48.28 -114.54
CA ALA A 77 92.51 -47.96 -115.71
C ALA A 77 93.43 -46.74 -115.41
N GLN A 78 94.68 -46.80 -115.90
CA GLN A 78 95.68 -45.73 -116.12
C GLN A 78 95.84 -44.55 -115.13
N GLY A 79 97.06 -44.20 -114.70
CA GLY A 79 98.35 -44.85 -114.95
C GLY A 79 99.54 -43.96 -114.60
N ALA A 80 100.32 -44.35 -113.58
CA ALA A 80 101.53 -43.61 -113.19
C ALA A 80 102.70 -43.89 -114.15
N ARG A 81 103.14 -42.83 -114.86
CA ARG A 81 104.40 -42.74 -115.63
C ARG A 81 104.80 -41.25 -115.70
N GLU A 82 106.05 -40.83 -115.57
CA GLU A 82 107.27 -41.54 -115.15
C GLU A 82 107.97 -40.77 -114.01
N GLN A 83 108.67 -41.50 -113.14
CA GLN A 83 109.76 -40.95 -112.32
C GLN A 83 111.11 -41.20 -113.02
N GLN A 84 112.11 -40.36 -112.72
CA GLN A 84 113.54 -40.70 -112.75
C GLN A 84 114.22 -41.04 -114.11
N VAL A 85 113.99 -40.22 -115.14
CA VAL A 85 115.05 -39.83 -116.12
C VAL A 85 114.77 -38.37 -116.50
N LEU A 86 115.68 -37.38 -116.44
CA LEU A 86 117.14 -37.37 -116.58
C LEU A 86 117.81 -36.37 -115.59
N THR A 87 118.34 -36.85 -114.46
CA THR A 87 118.89 -35.99 -113.38
C THR A 87 120.29 -35.41 -113.64
N THR A 88 120.89 -35.60 -114.83
CA THR A 88 122.36 -35.49 -114.99
C THR A 88 122.90 -34.72 -116.19
N LEU A 89 122.13 -34.41 -117.25
CA LEU A 89 122.69 -33.80 -118.49
C LEU A 89 121.75 -32.80 -119.20
N LEU A 90 121.56 -31.60 -118.63
CA LEU A 90 121.22 -30.37 -119.40
C LEU A 90 121.37 -28.97 -118.74
N PRO A 91 121.91 -28.77 -117.51
CA PRO A 91 122.21 -27.42 -116.97
C PRO A 91 123.27 -26.56 -117.71
N ARG A 92 123.47 -26.74 -119.02
CA ARG A 92 124.59 -26.13 -119.79
C ARG A 92 124.27 -25.72 -121.24
N VAL A 93 123.00 -25.67 -121.67
CA VAL A 93 122.65 -25.25 -123.05
C VAL A 93 121.57 -24.17 -123.14
N LEU A 94 120.51 -24.21 -122.31
CA LEU A 94 119.36 -23.30 -122.48
C LEU A 94 119.49 -21.91 -121.82
N THR A 95 120.55 -21.68 -121.04
CA THR A 95 120.95 -20.34 -120.55
C THR A 95 121.27 -19.35 -121.69
N ALA A 96 121.33 -19.82 -122.94
CA ALA A 96 121.46 -19.02 -124.16
C ALA A 96 120.13 -18.74 -124.90
N LEU A 97 119.03 -19.38 -124.50
CA LEU A 97 117.69 -19.18 -125.09
C LEU A 97 116.76 -18.37 -124.17
N GLU A 98 116.94 -18.46 -122.85
CA GLU A 98 116.27 -17.57 -121.88
C GLU A 98 116.56 -16.09 -122.16
N ALA A 99 117.75 -15.76 -122.68
CA ALA A 99 118.18 -14.41 -123.04
C ALA A 99 117.49 -13.81 -124.30
N VAL A 100 116.76 -14.60 -125.09
CA VAL A 100 116.10 -14.13 -126.32
C VAL A 100 114.58 -14.11 -126.20
N HIS A 101 113.98 -15.06 -125.46
CA HIS A 101 112.52 -15.09 -125.28
C HIS A 101 112.00 -13.95 -124.38
N GLN A 102 112.76 -13.62 -123.32
CA GLN A 102 112.42 -12.55 -122.37
C GLN A 102 112.31 -11.15 -123.02
N GLY A 103 112.85 -10.95 -124.23
CA GLY A 103 112.75 -9.69 -124.96
C GLY A 103 111.41 -9.41 -125.65
N GLN A 104 110.50 -10.38 -125.76
CA GLN A 104 109.23 -10.23 -126.50
C GLN A 104 107.94 -10.49 -125.70
N GLN A 105 107.99 -11.15 -124.55
CA GLN A 105 106.79 -11.39 -123.71
C GLN A 105 106.27 -10.15 -122.96
N ALA A 106 107.15 -9.19 -122.64
CA ALA A 106 106.81 -8.00 -121.86
C ALA A 106 105.70 -7.09 -122.46
N GLY A 107 105.37 -7.25 -123.75
CA GLY A 107 104.27 -6.56 -124.42
C GLY A 107 102.90 -7.26 -124.35
N ALA A 108 102.86 -8.55 -124.01
CA ALA A 108 101.62 -9.34 -123.98
C ALA A 108 101.06 -9.48 -122.55
N ASP A 109 101.93 -9.72 -121.58
CA ASP A 109 101.52 -10.02 -120.20
C ASP A 109 100.88 -8.82 -119.50
N THR A 110 101.20 -7.58 -119.90
CA THR A 110 100.55 -6.37 -119.37
C THR A 110 99.07 -6.28 -119.74
N ALA A 111 98.68 -6.75 -120.93
CA ALA A 111 97.28 -6.82 -121.33
C ALA A 111 96.54 -7.96 -120.61
N ALA A 112 97.18 -9.12 -120.45
CA ALA A 112 96.61 -10.25 -119.70
C ALA A 112 96.42 -9.93 -118.20
N VAL A 113 97.41 -9.29 -117.57
CA VAL A 113 97.32 -8.83 -116.18
C VAL A 113 96.29 -7.71 -116.02
N ALA A 114 96.18 -6.76 -116.96
CA ALA A 114 95.12 -5.75 -116.92
C ALA A 114 93.72 -6.37 -117.04
N ALA A 115 93.53 -7.35 -117.94
CA ALA A 115 92.28 -8.08 -118.07
C ALA A 115 91.94 -8.89 -116.81
N HIS A 116 92.91 -9.58 -116.22
CA HIS A 116 92.69 -10.35 -115.00
C HIS A 116 92.46 -9.45 -113.77
N ILE A 117 93.09 -8.28 -113.69
CA ILE A 117 92.78 -7.27 -112.66
C ILE A 117 91.36 -6.72 -112.84
N ALA A 118 90.92 -6.47 -114.07
CA ALA A 118 89.53 -6.06 -114.34
C ALA A 118 88.52 -7.17 -113.97
N GLU A 119 88.84 -8.43 -114.27
CA GLU A 119 88.04 -9.60 -113.90
C GLU A 119 87.97 -9.78 -112.37
N VAL A 120 89.12 -9.74 -111.68
CA VAL A 120 89.22 -9.83 -110.22
C VAL A 120 88.51 -8.66 -109.53
N ASN A 121 88.61 -7.44 -110.07
CA ASN A 121 87.84 -6.30 -109.58
C ASN A 121 86.34 -6.53 -109.78
N SER A 122 85.88 -6.96 -110.96
CA SER A 122 84.46 -7.27 -111.18
C SER A 122 83.94 -8.39 -110.26
N ALA A 123 84.78 -9.38 -109.94
CA ALA A 123 84.45 -10.44 -108.99
C ALA A 123 84.54 -9.99 -107.52
N ALA A 124 85.29 -8.93 -107.22
CA ALA A 124 85.30 -8.28 -105.92
C ALA A 124 84.07 -7.38 -105.75
N ASP A 125 83.74 -6.57 -106.76
CA ASP A 125 82.56 -5.71 -106.81
C ASP A 125 81.27 -6.55 -106.71
N GLU A 126 81.16 -7.65 -107.46
CA GLU A 126 80.02 -8.56 -107.39
C GLU A 126 79.94 -9.30 -106.03
N ARG A 127 81.07 -9.58 -105.37
CA ARG A 127 81.09 -10.10 -103.98
C ARG A 127 80.71 -9.04 -102.95
N VAL A 128 81.06 -7.77 -103.16
CA VAL A 128 80.58 -6.66 -102.33
C VAL A 128 79.07 -6.51 -102.52
N ARG A 129 78.59 -6.52 -103.77
CA ARG A 129 77.16 -6.46 -104.12
C ARG A 129 76.37 -7.60 -103.46
N GLN A 130 76.86 -8.84 -103.55
CA GLN A 130 76.26 -10.00 -102.88
C GLN A 130 76.35 -9.92 -101.35
N ALA A 131 77.43 -9.38 -100.79
CA ALA A 131 77.55 -9.17 -99.34
C ALA A 131 76.65 -8.02 -98.83
N GLU A 132 76.35 -7.03 -99.67
CA GLU A 132 75.39 -5.96 -99.38
C GLU A 132 73.95 -6.45 -99.53
N GLU A 133 73.62 -7.23 -100.57
CA GLU A 133 72.34 -7.94 -100.70
C GLU A 133 72.08 -8.86 -99.49
N GLN A 134 73.07 -9.66 -99.07
CA GLN A 134 72.97 -10.50 -97.86
C GLN A 134 72.87 -9.69 -96.56
N ARG A 135 73.49 -8.51 -96.47
CA ARG A 135 73.33 -7.60 -95.32
C ARG A 135 71.96 -6.96 -95.28
N GLU A 136 71.39 -6.58 -96.42
CA GLU A 136 70.02 -6.09 -96.51
C GLU A 136 69.01 -7.18 -96.18
N GLU A 137 69.20 -8.40 -96.69
CA GLU A 137 68.37 -9.57 -96.36
C GLU A 137 68.42 -9.86 -94.86
N ALA A 138 69.61 -10.00 -94.28
CA ALA A 138 69.79 -10.19 -92.84
C ALA A 138 69.25 -9.01 -91.99
N ALA A 139 69.26 -7.78 -92.52
CA ALA A 139 68.66 -6.62 -91.85
C ALA A 139 67.13 -6.62 -91.91
N ARG A 140 66.53 -7.09 -93.01
CA ARG A 140 65.08 -7.30 -93.14
C ARG A 140 64.62 -8.42 -92.22
N ASP A 141 65.35 -9.54 -92.16
CA ASP A 141 65.08 -10.66 -91.26
C ASP A 141 65.21 -10.25 -89.79
N ALA A 142 66.27 -9.51 -89.43
CA ALA A 142 66.42 -8.94 -88.10
C ALA A 142 65.34 -7.88 -87.77
N GLY A 143 64.77 -7.21 -88.77
CA GLY A 143 63.59 -6.36 -88.63
C GLY A 143 62.33 -7.17 -88.32
N GLN A 144 62.03 -8.18 -89.13
CA GLN A 144 60.88 -9.07 -88.93
C GLN A 144 60.94 -9.79 -87.59
N ALA A 145 62.10 -10.34 -87.22
CA ALA A 145 62.30 -11.00 -85.92
C ALA A 145 62.11 -10.04 -84.73
N ARG A 146 62.42 -8.75 -84.88
CA ARG A 146 62.14 -7.72 -83.85
C ARG A 146 60.66 -7.36 -83.79
N GLU A 147 59.98 -7.26 -84.92
CA GLU A 147 58.52 -7.07 -84.93
C GLU A 147 57.79 -8.28 -84.33
N GLU A 148 58.22 -9.51 -84.63
CA GLU A 148 57.63 -10.72 -84.06
C GLU A 148 57.92 -10.83 -82.56
N ALA A 149 59.14 -10.49 -82.12
CA ALA A 149 59.45 -10.37 -80.70
C ALA A 149 58.54 -9.33 -80.01
N ALA A 150 58.41 -8.12 -80.55
CA ALA A 150 57.56 -7.07 -79.99
C ALA A 150 56.06 -7.46 -80.00
N ARG A 151 55.57 -8.13 -81.06
CA ARG A 151 54.21 -8.70 -81.11
C ARG A 151 54.02 -9.78 -80.04
N SER A 152 55.06 -10.58 -79.75
CA SER A 152 55.01 -11.62 -78.70
C SER A 152 55.07 -11.02 -77.28
N GLU A 153 55.85 -9.96 -77.07
CA GLU A 153 55.90 -9.22 -75.79
C GLU A 153 54.57 -8.51 -75.53
N GLN A 154 53.98 -7.88 -76.55
CA GLN A 154 52.64 -7.28 -76.44
C GLN A 154 51.58 -8.34 -76.11
N ALA A 155 51.55 -9.46 -76.85
CA ALA A 155 50.59 -10.54 -76.58
C ALA A 155 50.78 -11.18 -75.19
N ALA A 156 52.02 -11.25 -74.68
CA ALA A 156 52.30 -11.71 -73.31
C ALA A 156 51.87 -10.68 -72.25
N ALA A 157 52.02 -9.38 -72.52
CA ALA A 157 51.53 -8.31 -71.65
C ALA A 157 49.99 -8.27 -71.62
N ASP A 158 49.34 -8.40 -72.77
CA ASP A 158 47.88 -8.46 -72.91
C ASP A 158 47.32 -9.69 -72.17
N ALA A 159 47.91 -10.87 -72.36
CA ALA A 159 47.53 -12.08 -71.63
C ALA A 159 47.76 -11.96 -70.10
N HIS A 160 48.80 -11.23 -69.66
CA HIS A 160 48.98 -10.91 -68.24
C HIS A 160 47.93 -9.93 -67.72
N ALA A 161 47.51 -8.95 -68.53
CA ALA A 161 46.45 -8.02 -68.17
C ALA A 161 45.08 -8.72 -68.08
N GLU A 162 44.75 -9.62 -69.02
CA GLU A 162 43.57 -10.49 -68.94
C GLU A 162 43.61 -11.38 -67.69
N GLN A 163 44.77 -11.99 -67.37
CA GLN A 163 44.92 -12.80 -66.17
C GLN A 163 44.74 -11.98 -64.88
N GLN A 164 45.25 -10.75 -64.82
CA GLN A 164 45.05 -9.84 -63.69
C GLN A 164 43.58 -9.38 -63.57
N ALA A 165 42.92 -9.09 -64.71
CA ALA A 165 41.49 -8.75 -64.73
C ALA A 165 40.63 -9.91 -64.21
N ALA A 166 40.87 -11.14 -64.69
CA ALA A 166 40.17 -12.34 -64.22
C ALA A 166 40.44 -12.64 -62.73
N GLN A 167 41.65 -12.37 -62.23
CA GLN A 167 41.95 -12.48 -60.79
C GLN A 167 41.21 -11.43 -59.96
N MET A 168 41.09 -10.20 -60.45
CA MET A 168 40.33 -9.12 -59.80
C MET A 168 38.82 -9.38 -59.81
N GLU A 169 38.28 -9.92 -60.91
CA GLU A 169 36.88 -10.34 -61.01
C GLU A 169 36.60 -11.50 -60.03
N ALA A 170 37.43 -12.55 -60.03
CA ALA A 170 37.31 -13.66 -59.08
C ALA A 170 37.44 -13.22 -57.61
N ALA A 171 38.35 -12.30 -57.31
CA ALA A 171 38.48 -11.70 -55.97
C ALA A 171 37.27 -10.84 -55.57
N THR A 172 36.58 -10.23 -56.54
CA THR A 172 35.34 -9.48 -56.31
C THR A 172 34.17 -10.42 -56.07
N ALA A 173 33.98 -11.44 -56.91
CA ALA A 173 32.95 -12.47 -56.73
C ALA A 173 33.10 -13.23 -55.39
N LEU A 174 34.34 -13.50 -54.94
CA LEU A 174 34.60 -14.09 -53.62
C LEU A 174 34.21 -13.16 -52.46
N ARG A 175 34.38 -11.83 -52.59
CA ARG A 175 33.89 -10.86 -51.61
C ARG A 175 32.37 -10.79 -51.60
N GLU A 176 31.74 -10.70 -52.76
CA GLU A 176 30.28 -10.69 -52.88
C GLU A 176 29.63 -11.95 -52.30
N ALA A 177 30.26 -13.12 -52.49
CA ALA A 177 29.84 -14.38 -51.89
C ALA A 177 30.00 -14.38 -50.35
N ALA A 178 31.12 -13.86 -49.82
CA ALA A 178 31.33 -13.71 -48.38
C ALA A 178 30.34 -12.72 -47.76
N ASP A 179 30.07 -11.59 -48.42
CA ASP A 179 29.07 -10.61 -48.01
C ASP A 179 27.64 -11.17 -48.09
N ALA A 180 27.37 -12.09 -49.03
CA ALA A 180 26.09 -12.80 -49.11
C ALA A 180 25.91 -13.80 -47.96
N ASP A 181 26.95 -14.56 -47.59
CA ASP A 181 26.93 -15.47 -46.45
C ASP A 181 26.85 -14.73 -45.10
N ALA A 182 27.56 -13.60 -44.96
CA ALA A 182 27.43 -12.68 -43.83
C ALA A 182 26.00 -12.10 -43.70
N ARG A 183 25.35 -11.79 -44.82
CA ARG A 183 23.93 -11.37 -44.84
C ARG A 183 22.98 -12.52 -44.50
N ALA A 184 23.24 -13.74 -44.97
CA ALA A 184 22.43 -14.92 -44.70
C ALA A 184 22.50 -15.33 -43.21
N THR A 185 23.70 -15.35 -42.63
CA THR A 185 23.92 -15.63 -41.20
C THR A 185 23.30 -14.56 -40.31
N ALA A 186 23.46 -13.27 -40.64
CA ALA A 186 22.79 -12.18 -39.93
C ALA A 186 21.25 -12.28 -40.00
N ALA A 187 20.69 -12.66 -41.16
CA ALA A 187 19.26 -12.90 -41.31
C ALA A 187 18.77 -14.10 -40.50
N GLY A 188 19.58 -15.16 -40.38
CA GLY A 188 19.31 -16.31 -39.49
C GLY A 188 19.22 -15.89 -38.03
N VAL A 189 20.22 -15.18 -37.52
CA VAL A 189 20.22 -14.65 -36.13
C VAL A 189 19.03 -13.74 -35.86
N ALA A 190 18.64 -12.89 -36.83
CA ALA A 190 17.45 -12.05 -36.72
C ALA A 190 16.15 -12.86 -36.69
N LEU A 191 16.05 -13.96 -37.45
CA LEU A 191 14.90 -14.86 -37.46
C LEU A 191 14.77 -15.64 -36.15
N ASP A 192 15.88 -16.12 -35.58
CA ASP A 192 15.89 -16.80 -34.28
C ASP A 192 15.49 -15.84 -33.14
N ALA A 193 16.00 -14.60 -33.15
CA ALA A 193 15.57 -13.56 -32.20
C ALA A 193 14.08 -13.22 -32.33
N LEU A 194 13.53 -13.22 -33.56
CA LEU A 194 12.10 -13.04 -33.80
C LEU A 194 11.26 -14.25 -33.32
N SER A 195 11.79 -15.47 -33.47
CA SER A 195 11.18 -16.71 -32.97
C SER A 195 11.12 -16.74 -31.44
N ASP A 196 12.20 -16.32 -30.78
CA ASP A 196 12.29 -16.25 -29.31
C ASP A 196 11.42 -15.14 -28.71
N THR A 197 11.40 -13.95 -29.31
CA THR A 197 10.49 -12.87 -28.87
C THR A 197 9.02 -13.23 -29.12
N HIS A 198 8.68 -13.92 -30.21
CA HIS A 198 7.34 -14.47 -30.41
C HIS A 198 7.01 -15.54 -29.35
N ARG A 199 7.97 -16.38 -28.92
CA ARG A 199 7.75 -17.35 -27.84
C ARG A 199 7.44 -16.66 -26.52
N GLN A 200 8.28 -15.71 -26.11
CA GLN A 200 8.09 -14.88 -24.92
C GLN A 200 6.71 -14.17 -24.92
N LEU A 201 6.30 -13.59 -26.06
CA LEU A 201 5.00 -12.93 -26.20
C LEU A 201 3.82 -13.91 -26.06
N ARG A 202 3.95 -15.14 -26.59
CA ARG A 202 2.94 -16.21 -26.43
C ARG A 202 2.83 -16.64 -24.96
N ASP A 203 3.96 -16.81 -24.28
CA ASP A 203 4.00 -17.26 -22.89
C ASP A 203 3.42 -16.19 -21.94
N ALA A 204 3.79 -14.91 -22.15
CA ALA A 204 3.20 -13.77 -21.45
C ALA A 204 1.68 -13.62 -21.71
N HIS A 205 1.22 -13.91 -22.93
CA HIS A 205 -0.21 -13.94 -23.26
C HIS A 205 -0.94 -15.06 -22.51
N HIS A 206 -0.35 -16.26 -22.40
CA HIS A 206 -0.93 -17.35 -21.60
C HIS A 206 -0.98 -17.00 -20.10
N GLU A 207 0.06 -16.38 -19.55
CA GLU A 207 0.08 -15.91 -18.16
C GLU A 207 -1.01 -14.85 -17.90
N LEU A 208 -1.15 -13.87 -18.80
CA LEU A 208 -2.18 -12.83 -18.72
C LEU A 208 -3.60 -13.41 -18.83
N SER A 209 -3.80 -14.40 -19.70
CA SER A 209 -5.07 -15.12 -19.83
C SER A 209 -5.43 -15.89 -18.56
N GLY A 210 -4.46 -16.56 -17.93
CA GLY A 210 -4.66 -17.24 -16.64
C GLY A 210 -5.04 -16.27 -15.52
N LYS A 211 -4.34 -15.13 -15.43
CA LYS A 211 -4.66 -14.03 -14.49
C LYS A 211 -6.06 -13.44 -14.74
N HIS A 212 -6.48 -13.32 -16.00
CA HIS A 212 -7.83 -12.87 -16.33
C HIS A 212 -8.90 -13.87 -15.88
N GLU A 213 -8.69 -15.18 -16.07
CA GLU A 213 -9.62 -16.21 -15.61
C GLU A 213 -9.71 -16.26 -14.06
N GLU A 214 -8.58 -16.10 -13.36
CA GLU A 214 -8.53 -15.99 -11.90
C GLU A 214 -9.30 -14.76 -11.39
N LEU A 215 -9.12 -13.59 -12.02
CA LEU A 215 -9.87 -12.38 -11.70
C LEU A 215 -11.36 -12.53 -11.99
N SER A 216 -11.74 -13.19 -13.09
CA SER A 216 -13.14 -13.48 -13.41
C SER A 216 -13.79 -14.40 -12.37
N LYS A 217 -13.07 -15.40 -11.87
CA LYS A 217 -13.55 -16.29 -10.78
C LYS A 217 -13.75 -15.52 -9.47
N ARG A 218 -12.78 -14.67 -9.09
CA ARG A 218 -12.91 -13.77 -7.93
C ARG A 218 -14.07 -12.78 -8.06
N HIS A 219 -14.33 -12.27 -9.28
CA HIS A 219 -15.44 -11.37 -9.52
C HIS A 219 -16.79 -12.04 -9.26
N GLN A 220 -17.00 -13.26 -9.80
CA GLN A 220 -18.22 -14.04 -9.54
C GLN A 220 -18.39 -14.43 -8.07
N GLU A 221 -17.30 -14.65 -7.33
CA GLU A 221 -17.34 -14.89 -5.88
C GLU A 221 -17.76 -13.63 -5.11
N LEU A 222 -17.28 -12.46 -5.52
CA LEU A 222 -17.72 -11.17 -4.98
C LEU A 222 -19.19 -10.88 -5.31
N GLU A 223 -19.67 -11.21 -6.51
CA GLU A 223 -21.09 -11.09 -6.87
C GLU A 223 -21.98 -12.00 -6.00
N ARG A 224 -21.57 -13.26 -5.77
CA ARG A 224 -22.30 -14.20 -4.89
C ARG A 224 -22.34 -13.72 -3.44
N THR A 225 -21.24 -13.21 -2.91
CA THR A 225 -21.20 -12.68 -1.54
C THR A 225 -21.99 -11.37 -1.38
N LEU A 226 -22.01 -10.50 -2.40
CA LEU A 226 -22.89 -9.33 -2.43
C LEU A 226 -24.38 -9.72 -2.48
N ALA A 227 -24.75 -10.73 -3.28
CA ALA A 227 -26.12 -11.24 -3.34
C ALA A 227 -26.58 -11.85 -2.00
N ALA A 228 -25.71 -12.62 -1.33
CA ALA A 228 -25.97 -13.16 0.00
C ALA A 228 -26.17 -12.03 1.04
N LEU A 229 -25.26 -11.05 1.09
CA LEU A 229 -25.33 -9.92 2.01
C LEU A 229 -26.56 -9.03 1.75
N ALA A 230 -26.98 -8.88 0.50
CA ALA A 230 -28.23 -8.19 0.15
C ALA A 230 -29.47 -8.95 0.66
N SER A 231 -29.45 -10.29 0.64
CA SER A 231 -30.51 -11.13 1.20
C SER A 231 -30.56 -11.02 2.73
N GLU A 232 -29.41 -11.06 3.42
CA GLU A 232 -29.32 -10.86 4.88
C GLU A 232 -29.79 -9.46 5.30
N HIS A 233 -29.45 -8.43 4.53
CA HIS A 233 -29.97 -7.08 4.76
C HIS A 233 -31.50 -7.00 4.54
N GLY A 234 -32.05 -7.80 3.61
CA GLY A 234 -33.49 -7.94 3.39
C GLY A 234 -34.22 -8.59 4.58
N THR A 235 -33.68 -9.67 5.15
CA THR A 235 -34.26 -10.32 6.34
C THR A 235 -34.17 -9.42 7.55
N LEU A 236 -33.00 -8.85 7.85
CA LEU A 236 -32.80 -7.90 8.97
C LEU A 236 -33.72 -6.68 8.89
N ARG A 237 -33.95 -6.13 7.69
CA ARG A 237 -34.91 -5.03 7.48
C ARG A 237 -36.35 -5.45 7.78
N THR A 238 -36.71 -6.70 7.46
CA THR A 238 -38.04 -7.26 7.73
C THR A 238 -38.25 -7.51 9.23
N GLU A 239 -37.24 -8.06 9.91
CA GLU A 239 -37.25 -8.24 11.37
C GLU A 239 -37.31 -6.91 12.11
N HIS A 240 -36.55 -5.90 11.66
CA HIS A 240 -36.62 -4.55 12.23
C HIS A 240 -38.03 -3.95 12.10
N GLY A 241 -38.69 -4.12 10.94
CA GLY A 241 -40.08 -3.70 10.74
C GLY A 241 -41.06 -4.41 11.69
N ARG A 242 -40.90 -5.72 11.90
CA ARG A 242 -41.69 -6.50 12.87
C ARG A 242 -41.50 -5.96 14.30
N LEU A 243 -40.25 -5.81 14.75
CA LEU A 243 -39.92 -5.31 16.08
C LEU A 243 -40.40 -3.87 16.31
N GLN A 244 -40.37 -3.03 15.27
CA GLN A 244 -40.94 -1.68 15.32
C GLN A 244 -42.46 -1.70 15.50
N GLY A 245 -43.17 -2.61 14.82
CA GLY A 245 -44.61 -2.81 15.00
C GLY A 245 -44.96 -3.33 16.40
N GLU A 246 -44.19 -4.29 16.92
CA GLU A 246 -44.36 -4.82 18.29
C GLU A 246 -44.11 -3.73 19.36
N ALA A 247 -43.09 -2.89 19.18
CA ALA A 247 -42.83 -1.74 20.05
C ALA A 247 -43.98 -0.70 20.01
N GLN A 248 -44.58 -0.46 18.84
CA GLN A 248 -45.75 0.42 18.72
C GLN A 248 -46.99 -0.18 19.41
N ALA A 249 -47.25 -1.48 19.24
CA ALA A 249 -48.35 -2.16 19.92
C ALA A 249 -48.20 -2.14 21.45
N LEU A 250 -46.99 -2.38 21.96
CA LEU A 250 -46.68 -2.26 23.39
C LEU A 250 -46.85 -0.82 23.90
N HIS A 251 -46.44 0.19 23.12
CA HIS A 251 -46.64 1.59 23.49
C HIS A 251 -48.13 1.97 23.60
N VAL A 252 -48.96 1.49 22.67
CA VAL A 252 -50.43 1.64 22.77
C VAL A 252 -50.96 0.95 24.02
N ARG A 253 -50.56 -0.30 24.30
CA ARG A 253 -51.07 -1.04 25.47
C ARG A 253 -50.63 -0.40 26.81
N VAL A 254 -49.42 0.17 26.89
CA VAL A 254 -48.97 0.95 28.06
C VAL A 254 -49.82 2.22 28.24
N LYS A 255 -50.23 2.88 27.15
CA LYS A 255 -51.11 4.05 27.19
C LYS A 255 -52.54 3.69 27.61
N GLU A 256 -53.05 2.53 27.20
CA GLU A 256 -54.34 2.00 27.67
C GLU A 256 -54.30 1.71 29.17
N LEU A 257 -53.31 0.94 29.64
CA LEU A 257 -53.14 0.56 31.04
C LEU A 257 -52.94 1.77 31.96
N SER A 258 -52.27 2.83 31.51
CA SER A 258 -52.16 4.08 32.30
C SER A 258 -53.49 4.84 32.39
N GLY A 259 -54.32 4.79 31.35
CA GLY A 259 -55.70 5.30 31.37
C GLY A 259 -56.64 4.46 32.25
N GLU A 260 -56.53 3.14 32.23
CA GLU A 260 -57.23 2.23 33.13
C GLU A 260 -56.85 2.51 34.61
N LYS A 261 -55.54 2.64 34.90
CA LYS A 261 -55.04 3.01 36.23
C LYS A 261 -55.62 4.35 36.72
N ALA A 262 -55.60 5.39 35.89
CA ALA A 262 -56.14 6.71 36.26
C ALA A 262 -57.64 6.67 36.59
N ARG A 263 -58.43 5.84 35.88
CA ARG A 263 -59.85 5.61 36.19
C ARG A 263 -60.06 4.90 37.53
N ILE A 264 -59.22 3.92 37.85
CA ILE A 264 -59.25 3.22 39.15
C ILE A 264 -58.88 4.18 40.29
N GLU A 265 -57.87 5.02 40.10
CA GLU A 265 -57.45 6.04 41.08
C GLU A 265 -58.51 7.13 41.30
N GLU A 266 -59.31 7.47 40.27
CA GLU A 266 -60.49 8.33 40.41
C GLU A 266 -61.62 7.62 41.19
N SER A 267 -61.92 6.36 40.84
CA SER A 267 -62.94 5.57 41.54
C SER A 267 -62.61 5.37 43.02
N GLN A 268 -61.33 5.17 43.37
CA GLN A 268 -60.86 5.06 44.75
C GLN A 268 -60.98 6.39 45.52
N ARG A 269 -60.73 7.53 44.86
CA ARG A 269 -60.95 8.85 45.48
C ARG A 269 -62.43 9.14 45.70
N SER A 270 -63.31 8.72 44.79
CA SER A 270 -64.77 8.81 45.00
C SER A 270 -65.22 7.97 46.19
N THR A 271 -64.87 6.67 46.24
CA THR A 271 -65.32 5.80 47.33
C THR A 271 -64.73 6.19 48.69
N ALA A 272 -63.52 6.75 48.73
CA ALA A 272 -62.96 7.35 49.95
C ALA A 272 -63.76 8.58 50.42
N ALA A 273 -64.20 9.44 49.50
CA ALA A 273 -65.04 10.60 49.83
C ALA A 273 -66.45 10.18 50.28
N ASP A 274 -67.06 9.18 49.64
CA ASP A 274 -68.33 8.58 50.07
C ASP A 274 -68.22 7.96 51.47
N LEU A 275 -67.14 7.22 51.74
CA LEU A 275 -66.87 6.65 53.07
C LEU A 275 -66.71 7.74 54.15
N ALA A 276 -65.96 8.81 53.85
CA ALA A 276 -65.81 9.94 54.77
C ALA A 276 -67.15 10.64 55.05
N ARG A 277 -68.01 10.79 54.05
CA ARG A 277 -69.39 11.30 54.24
C ARG A 277 -70.20 10.40 55.16
N VAL A 278 -70.25 9.10 54.89
CA VAL A 278 -70.98 8.12 55.73
C VAL A 278 -70.42 8.04 57.15
N GLN A 279 -69.11 8.23 57.35
CA GLN A 279 -68.52 8.36 58.69
C GLN A 279 -69.02 9.62 59.42
N SER A 280 -69.10 10.77 58.73
CA SER A 280 -69.65 12.02 59.32
C SER A 280 -71.16 11.96 59.59
N GLU A 281 -71.91 11.23 58.76
CA GLU A 281 -73.34 10.97 59.00
C GLU A 281 -73.52 10.07 60.25
N ASN A 282 -72.69 9.03 60.39
CA ASN A 282 -72.72 8.14 61.55
C ASN A 282 -72.30 8.84 62.86
N THR A 283 -71.30 9.73 62.86
CA THR A 283 -70.97 10.51 64.08
C THR A 283 -72.07 11.51 64.43
N GLY A 284 -72.72 12.12 63.43
CA GLY A 284 -73.91 12.96 63.64
C GLY A 284 -75.11 12.18 64.20
N LEU A 285 -75.34 10.95 63.75
CA LEU A 285 -76.38 10.08 64.30
C LEU A 285 -76.03 9.60 65.73
N ALA A 286 -74.77 9.27 66.00
CA ALA A 286 -74.31 8.92 67.34
C ALA A 286 -74.48 10.07 68.34
N ALA A 287 -74.19 11.31 67.94
CA ALA A 287 -74.43 12.51 68.74
C ALA A 287 -75.93 12.66 69.08
N ARG A 288 -76.82 12.55 68.08
CA ARG A 288 -78.29 12.59 68.29
C ARG A 288 -78.82 11.46 69.18
N LEU A 289 -78.24 10.27 69.11
CA LEU A 289 -78.56 9.18 70.04
C LEU A 289 -78.10 9.48 71.48
N GLY A 290 -76.99 10.21 71.64
CA GLY A 290 -76.57 10.78 72.92
C GLY A 290 -77.56 11.81 73.46
N GLU A 291 -77.97 12.78 72.65
CA GLU A 291 -78.98 13.81 73.00
C GLU A 291 -80.34 13.21 73.39
N LEU A 292 -80.81 12.19 72.65
CA LEU A 292 -82.01 11.44 73.00
C LEU A 292 -81.82 10.59 74.27
N GLY A 293 -80.59 10.14 74.54
CA GLY A 293 -80.22 9.45 75.77
C GLY A 293 -80.29 10.35 77.00
N THR A 294 -79.70 11.56 76.93
CA THR A 294 -79.78 12.53 78.04
C THR A 294 -81.22 13.00 78.25
N HIS A 295 -81.96 13.34 77.19
CA HIS A 295 -83.35 13.76 77.31
C HIS A 295 -84.28 12.68 77.88
N ARG A 296 -84.02 11.40 77.56
CA ARG A 296 -84.73 10.27 78.17
C ARG A 296 -84.50 10.20 79.69
N GLU A 297 -83.30 10.49 80.16
CA GLU A 297 -82.98 10.47 81.59
C GLU A 297 -83.51 11.71 82.31
N GLU A 298 -83.48 12.90 81.70
CA GLU A 298 -84.19 14.11 82.18
C GLU A 298 -85.69 13.86 82.39
N LEU A 299 -86.33 13.17 81.43
CA LEU A 299 -87.74 12.77 81.52
C LEU A 299 -87.95 11.73 82.62
N ARG A 300 -87.04 10.77 82.78
CA ARG A 300 -87.09 9.76 83.85
C ARG A 300 -86.96 10.39 85.24
N GLU A 301 -86.01 11.31 85.44
CA GLU A 301 -85.90 12.09 86.66
C GLU A 301 -87.14 12.91 86.92
N THR A 302 -87.71 13.53 85.89
CA THR A 302 -88.92 14.37 86.02
C THR A 302 -90.12 13.52 86.41
N ILE A 303 -90.28 12.32 85.85
CA ILE A 303 -91.27 11.32 86.27
C ILE A 303 -90.99 10.86 87.71
N GLY A 304 -89.72 10.63 88.08
CA GLY A 304 -89.33 10.32 89.45
C GLY A 304 -89.74 11.41 90.45
N ARG A 305 -89.39 12.66 90.17
CA ARG A 305 -89.78 13.86 90.94
C ARG A 305 -91.29 14.03 91.05
N LEU A 306 -92.04 13.74 89.98
CA LEU A 306 -93.51 13.77 89.98
C LEU A 306 -94.11 12.62 90.82
N ASN A 307 -93.56 11.42 90.74
CA ASN A 307 -93.98 10.28 91.57
C ASN A 307 -93.68 10.52 93.05
N SER A 308 -92.51 11.07 93.41
CA SER A 308 -92.19 11.47 94.78
C SER A 308 -93.18 12.51 95.31
N ARG A 309 -93.51 13.54 94.52
CA ARG A 309 -94.56 14.52 94.89
C ARG A 309 -95.93 13.86 95.04
N LEU A 310 -96.31 12.97 94.14
CA LEU A 310 -97.58 12.24 94.21
C LEU A 310 -97.65 11.37 95.48
N ASP A 311 -96.55 10.71 95.87
CA ASP A 311 -96.49 9.91 97.08
C ASP A 311 -96.37 10.76 98.36
N GLU A 312 -95.72 11.92 98.31
CA GLU A 312 -95.78 12.95 99.36
C GLU A 312 -97.21 13.46 99.55
N ASP A 313 -97.93 13.79 98.48
CA ASP A 313 -99.33 14.23 98.53
C ASP A 313 -100.26 13.08 98.95
N ARG A 314 -100.00 11.83 98.55
CA ARG A 314 -100.69 10.64 99.10
C ARG A 314 -100.37 10.38 100.57
N VAL A 315 -99.19 10.76 101.06
CA VAL A 315 -98.82 10.69 102.49
C VAL A 315 -99.46 11.85 103.24
N ARG A 316 -99.49 13.07 102.67
CA ARG A 316 -100.20 14.22 103.23
C ARG A 316 -101.70 13.93 103.32
N HIS A 317 -102.32 13.47 102.25
CA HIS A 317 -103.72 13.07 102.24
C HIS A 317 -104.00 11.87 103.16
N ARG A 318 -103.11 10.89 103.28
CA ARG A 318 -103.24 9.84 104.30
C ARG A 318 -103.12 10.40 105.73
N ARG A 319 -102.27 11.40 105.98
CA ARG A 319 -102.16 12.10 107.27
C ARG A 319 -103.39 12.98 107.55
N GLU A 320 -103.92 13.67 106.55
CA GLU A 320 -105.17 14.45 106.63
C GLU A 320 -106.36 13.54 106.91
N MET A 321 -106.53 12.46 106.16
CA MET A 321 -107.58 11.46 106.39
C MET A 321 -107.38 10.71 107.71
N ALA A 322 -106.14 10.49 108.15
CA ALA A 322 -105.85 9.96 109.49
C ALA A 322 -106.11 10.99 110.60
N ALA A 323 -105.90 12.27 110.36
CA ALA A 323 -106.19 13.36 111.30
C ALA A 323 -107.69 13.63 111.40
N LEU A 324 -108.42 13.61 110.27
CA LEU A 324 -109.88 13.66 110.21
C LEU A 324 -110.49 12.42 110.87
N ARG A 325 -109.92 11.22 110.64
CA ARG A 325 -110.29 10.01 111.39
C ARG A 325 -109.92 10.12 112.87
N ALA A 326 -108.80 10.73 113.24
CA ALA A 326 -108.42 10.94 114.63
C ALA A 326 -109.27 12.03 115.31
N GLN A 327 -109.82 12.99 114.57
CA GLN A 327 -110.82 13.96 115.04
C GLN A 327 -112.19 13.31 115.19
N LEU A 328 -112.60 12.45 114.25
CA LEU A 328 -113.81 11.64 114.35
C LEU A 328 -113.71 10.64 115.51
N ASP A 329 -112.55 10.01 115.67
CA ASP A 329 -112.24 9.10 116.77
C ASP A 329 -112.05 9.88 118.08
N ALA A 330 -111.54 11.11 118.09
CA ALA A 330 -111.49 11.94 119.31
C ALA A 330 -112.89 12.39 119.72
N ALA A 331 -113.76 12.73 118.77
CA ALA A 331 -115.19 12.95 119.03
C ALA A 331 -115.89 11.69 119.57
N ARG A 332 -115.43 10.49 119.18
CA ARG A 332 -115.89 9.18 119.70
C ARG A 332 -115.14 8.67 120.93
N ARG A 333 -113.99 9.25 121.29
CA ARG A 333 -113.17 8.91 122.48
C ARG A 333 -113.29 9.92 123.61
N ALA A 334 -113.91 11.07 123.34
CA ALA A 334 -114.73 11.78 124.32
C ALA A 334 -115.84 10.89 124.92
N GLU A 335 -116.15 9.75 124.27
CA GLU A 335 -117.08 8.72 124.75
C GLU A 335 -116.42 7.39 125.19
N VAL A 336 -115.07 7.20 125.13
CA VAL A 336 -114.32 6.11 125.83
C VAL A 336 -112.77 6.21 125.67
N GLU A 337 -112.03 5.83 126.73
CA GLU A 337 -110.55 5.86 126.83
C GLU A 337 -109.92 4.42 126.93
N PRO A 338 -108.58 4.17 127.05
CA PRO A 338 -107.89 3.35 126.03
C PRO A 338 -106.96 2.19 126.51
N THR A 339 -106.44 1.40 125.55
CA THR A 339 -105.28 0.44 125.60
C THR A 339 -104.86 0.04 124.16
N SER A 340 -103.74 -0.64 123.84
CA SER A 340 -102.34 -0.62 124.35
C SER A 340 -101.38 -1.44 123.41
N ALA A 341 -100.12 -0.99 123.26
CA ALA A 341 -98.92 -1.73 122.75
C ALA A 341 -98.93 -2.36 121.31
N ALA A 342 -97.86 -3.07 120.85
CA ALA A 342 -96.51 -2.58 120.48
C ALA A 342 -95.64 -3.65 119.72
N GLY A 343 -94.71 -3.24 118.83
CA GLY A 343 -93.40 -3.92 118.64
C GLY A 343 -92.90 -4.38 117.24
N HIS A 344 -91.58 -4.19 117.00
CA HIS A 344 -90.63 -4.93 116.10
C HIS A 344 -90.86 -4.96 114.56
N GLY A 345 -89.87 -5.12 113.65
CA GLY A 345 -88.38 -5.18 113.64
C GLY A 345 -87.86 -5.33 112.17
N ALA A 346 -86.82 -4.66 111.66
CA ALA A 346 -85.35 -4.91 111.75
C ALA A 346 -84.75 -5.96 110.76
N GLY A 347 -83.79 -5.57 109.87
CA GLY A 347 -82.96 -6.49 109.02
C GLY A 347 -82.18 -5.81 107.84
N PRO A 348 -80.99 -6.28 107.37
CA PRO A 348 -80.01 -5.46 106.60
C PRO A 348 -79.40 -6.04 105.27
N ALA A 349 -78.33 -5.39 104.75
CA ALA A 349 -77.56 -5.65 103.49
C ALA A 349 -76.35 -6.66 103.69
N PRO A 350 -75.15 -6.70 103.01
CA PRO A 350 -74.47 -5.80 102.01
C PRO A 350 -73.58 -6.47 100.88
N ALA A 351 -72.82 -5.65 100.10
CA ALA A 351 -71.42 -5.77 99.55
C ALA A 351 -70.80 -7.09 98.97
N ALA A 352 -69.57 -7.18 98.39
CA ALA A 352 -68.74 -6.42 97.41
C ALA A 352 -67.39 -7.20 97.15
N GLY A 353 -66.65 -7.04 96.03
CA GLY A 353 -65.30 -7.67 95.87
C GLY A 353 -64.63 -7.64 94.46
N PRO A 354 -63.29 -7.92 94.33
CA PRO A 354 -62.40 -7.15 93.41
C PRO A 354 -61.23 -7.88 92.65
N GLU A 355 -60.47 -7.12 91.82
CA GLU A 355 -59.00 -7.19 91.48
C GLU A 355 -58.37 -8.49 90.88
N SER A 356 -57.14 -8.56 90.29
CA SER A 356 -56.03 -7.64 89.92
C SER A 356 -55.51 -7.98 88.47
N GLY A 357 -54.28 -7.73 87.93
CA GLY A 357 -52.97 -7.16 88.35
C GLY A 357 -51.85 -7.37 87.26
N ASP A 358 -50.65 -6.77 87.42
CA ASP A 358 -49.51 -6.73 86.43
C ASP A 358 -48.20 -7.43 86.92
N GLY A 359 -47.13 -7.48 86.10
CA GLY A 359 -45.76 -7.89 86.52
C GLY A 359 -44.61 -7.74 85.49
N ASP A 360 -43.41 -7.34 85.96
CA ASP A 360 -42.15 -7.09 85.21
C ASP A 360 -41.04 -8.14 85.53
N GLY A 361 -39.90 -8.12 84.80
CA GLY A 361 -38.67 -8.82 85.16
C GLY A 361 -37.46 -8.63 84.22
N ASP A 362 -36.28 -8.31 84.79
CA ASP A 362 -34.97 -8.18 84.12
C ASP A 362 -34.05 -9.39 84.39
N GLU A 363 -33.03 -9.63 83.54
CA GLU A 363 -31.78 -10.33 83.94
C GLU A 363 -30.61 -10.10 82.94
N ASP A 364 -29.38 -9.88 83.44
CA ASP A 364 -28.10 -9.93 82.71
C ASP A 364 -27.65 -11.41 82.55
N THR A 365 -26.66 -11.86 81.74
CA THR A 365 -25.33 -11.33 81.41
C THR A 365 -24.67 -12.22 80.33
N GLU A 366 -23.69 -11.73 79.55
CA GLU A 366 -22.33 -12.32 79.38
C GLU A 366 -21.56 -11.66 78.21
N SER A 367 -20.22 -11.80 78.20
CA SER A 367 -19.31 -11.12 77.26
C SER A 367 -18.21 -12.04 76.74
N LEU A 368 -18.09 -12.16 75.41
CA LEU A 368 -17.03 -12.89 74.72
C LEU A 368 -16.44 -12.04 73.60
N GLY A 369 -15.11 -12.12 73.42
CA GLY A 369 -14.32 -11.09 72.74
C GLY A 369 -14.69 -10.78 71.29
N ASN A 370 -15.03 -9.51 71.02
CA ASN A 370 -15.32 -8.98 69.69
C ASN A 370 -14.20 -9.27 68.69
N ARG A 371 -14.48 -10.17 67.74
CA ARG A 371 -14.07 -9.92 66.35
C ARG A 371 -15.06 -8.91 65.78
N GLU A 372 -14.58 -7.86 65.12
CA GLU A 372 -15.42 -6.91 64.37
C GLU A 372 -16.14 -7.63 63.19
N VAL A 373 -17.26 -8.31 63.48
CA VAL A 373 -18.11 -8.92 62.45
C VAL A 373 -18.98 -7.81 61.84
N PRO A 374 -19.01 -7.65 60.51
CA PRO A 374 -19.81 -6.62 59.88
C PRO A 374 -21.30 -6.98 59.89
N VAL A 375 -22.08 -6.25 60.69
CA VAL A 375 -23.54 -6.41 60.86
C VAL A 375 -24.30 -6.22 59.54
N ALA A 376 -23.74 -5.45 58.60
CA ALA A 376 -24.25 -5.34 57.25
C ALA A 376 -23.12 -5.10 56.24
N ILE A 377 -23.16 -5.82 55.12
CA ILE A 377 -22.35 -5.58 53.92
C ILE A 377 -23.31 -5.33 52.75
N VAL A 378 -23.09 -4.24 52.00
CA VAL A 378 -23.82 -3.94 50.76
C VAL A 378 -22.82 -3.73 49.63
N ASP A 379 -22.93 -4.51 48.55
CA ASP A 379 -22.13 -4.30 47.34
C ASP A 379 -22.58 -3.02 46.62
N LEU A 380 -21.64 -2.13 46.30
CA LEU A 380 -21.90 -0.86 45.61
C LEU A 380 -21.73 -0.95 44.09
N GLY A 381 -21.64 -2.15 43.50
CA GLY A 381 -21.34 -2.41 42.09
C GLY A 381 -22.12 -1.57 41.08
N MET A 382 -23.40 -1.27 41.35
CA MET A 382 -24.25 -0.42 40.50
C MET A 382 -23.78 1.05 40.38
N HIS A 383 -23.04 1.56 41.37
CA HIS A 383 -22.51 2.94 41.40
C HIS A 383 -20.98 3.00 41.36
N GLY A 384 -20.34 1.89 41.73
CA GLY A 384 -18.94 1.78 42.04
C GLY A 384 -18.25 0.55 41.46
N GLY A 385 -18.89 -0.21 40.57
CA GLY A 385 -18.35 -1.41 39.91
C GLY A 385 -17.71 -2.44 40.86
N ALA A 386 -16.96 -3.38 40.30
CA ALA A 386 -16.25 -4.37 41.11
C ALA A 386 -15.30 -3.70 42.12
N GLY A 387 -15.24 -4.28 43.33
CA GLY A 387 -14.30 -3.92 44.39
C GLY A 387 -14.82 -2.96 45.47
N TRP A 388 -16.05 -2.46 45.41
CA TRP A 388 -16.55 -1.46 46.37
C TRP A 388 -17.69 -2.00 47.23
N THR A 389 -17.51 -1.98 48.56
CA THR A 389 -18.54 -2.43 49.52
C THR A 389 -18.79 -1.37 50.59
N LEU A 390 -20.03 -1.28 51.04
CA LEU A 390 -20.45 -0.47 52.17
C LEU A 390 -20.63 -1.38 53.38
N VAL A 391 -19.96 -1.07 54.49
CA VAL A 391 -19.89 -1.95 55.66
C VAL A 391 -20.29 -1.20 56.92
N ARG A 392 -21.20 -1.78 57.71
CA ARG A 392 -21.55 -1.31 59.06
C ARG A 392 -21.00 -2.28 60.11
N TYR A 393 -20.39 -1.72 61.15
CA TYR A 393 -19.85 -2.44 62.30
C TYR A 393 -20.80 -2.26 63.50
N GLU A 394 -20.76 -3.19 64.44
CA GLU A 394 -21.70 -3.22 65.58
C GLU A 394 -21.50 -2.00 66.49
N ASP A 395 -20.24 -1.66 66.77
CA ASP A 395 -19.80 -0.56 67.63
C ASP A 395 -20.00 0.85 67.03
N ASP A 396 -20.35 0.97 65.73
CA ASP A 396 -20.69 2.24 65.08
C ASP A 396 -22.17 2.23 64.67
N HIS A 397 -23.04 2.50 65.65
CA HIS A 397 -24.49 2.38 65.53
C HIS A 397 -25.13 3.28 64.44
N SER A 398 -24.38 4.19 63.82
CA SER A 398 -24.87 5.13 62.80
C SER A 398 -24.00 5.20 61.53
N GLY A 399 -22.68 5.07 61.66
CA GLY A 399 -21.74 5.20 60.56
C GLY A 399 -21.66 3.96 59.67
N TRP A 400 -21.31 4.19 58.41
CA TRP A 400 -20.95 3.15 57.46
C TRP A 400 -19.57 3.45 56.89
N ARG A 401 -18.68 2.47 56.86
CA ARG A 401 -17.37 2.55 56.20
C ARG A 401 -17.54 2.18 54.72
N VAL A 402 -16.96 2.98 53.83
CA VAL A 402 -16.88 2.69 52.38
C VAL A 402 -15.53 2.02 52.15
N LEU A 403 -15.56 0.74 51.79
CA LEU A 403 -14.37 -0.02 51.45
C LEU A 403 -14.14 -0.03 49.94
N ARG A 404 -12.87 -0.10 49.57
CA ARG A 404 -12.39 -0.39 48.22
C ARG A 404 -11.35 -1.50 48.31
N ASP A 405 -11.59 -2.61 47.61
CA ASP A 405 -10.67 -3.74 47.48
C ASP A 405 -10.21 -4.32 48.86
N GLY A 406 -10.99 -4.06 49.91
CA GLY A 406 -10.72 -4.41 51.32
C GLY A 406 -10.28 -3.24 52.21
N GLU A 407 -9.76 -2.15 51.64
CA GLU A 407 -9.23 -0.99 52.38
C GLU A 407 -10.29 0.11 52.60
N ILE A 408 -10.19 0.86 53.70
CA ILE A 408 -11.13 1.96 53.99
C ILE A 408 -10.84 3.17 53.10
N ALA A 409 -11.73 3.43 52.14
CA ALA A 409 -11.69 4.63 51.28
C ALA A 409 -12.32 5.86 51.98
N GLY A 410 -13.23 5.63 52.93
CA GLY A 410 -13.85 6.68 53.74
C GLY A 410 -14.98 6.18 54.61
N SER A 411 -15.74 7.12 55.19
CA SER A 411 -16.94 6.85 55.98
C SER A 411 -18.06 7.82 55.64
N ILE A 412 -19.30 7.39 55.90
CA ILE A 412 -20.50 8.21 55.81
C ILE A 412 -21.31 8.08 57.09
N GLN A 413 -21.91 9.17 57.56
CA GLN A 413 -22.68 9.22 58.80
C GLN A 413 -23.99 9.98 58.56
N PRO A 414 -25.12 9.54 59.16
CA PRO A 414 -26.35 10.31 59.18
C PRO A 414 -26.18 11.50 60.13
N GLU A 415 -26.62 12.68 59.71
CA GLU A 415 -26.56 13.89 60.54
C GLU A 415 -27.98 14.21 61.04
N HIS A 416 -28.16 14.08 62.36
CA HIS A 416 -29.41 14.42 63.03
C HIS A 416 -29.48 15.91 63.37
N SER A 417 -30.69 16.45 63.49
CA SER A 417 -30.86 17.84 63.91
C SER A 417 -30.47 18.02 65.38
N LEU A 418 -29.80 19.13 65.71
CA LEU A 418 -29.37 19.45 67.08
C LEU A 418 -30.51 19.56 68.12
N HIS A 419 -31.79 19.52 67.68
CA HIS A 419 -32.97 19.74 68.50
C HIS A 419 -34.06 18.66 68.29
N GLY A 420 -33.73 17.51 67.68
CA GLY A 420 -34.72 16.44 67.50
C GLY A 420 -34.29 15.30 66.58
N THR A 421 -35.01 14.18 66.68
CA THR A 421 -34.76 12.89 65.99
C THR A 421 -34.80 12.93 64.46
N SER A 422 -35.20 14.05 63.85
CA SER A 422 -35.22 14.23 62.41
C SER A 422 -33.81 14.18 61.79
N LEU A 423 -33.67 13.42 60.71
CA LEU A 423 -32.42 13.14 60.01
C LEU A 423 -32.27 14.18 58.87
N LEU A 424 -31.33 15.12 59.01
CA LEU A 424 -31.12 16.25 58.09
C LEU A 424 -30.47 15.84 56.76
N GLY A 425 -29.80 14.70 56.75
CA GLY A 425 -29.16 14.10 55.59
C GLY A 425 -27.98 13.22 56.02
N TRP A 426 -27.06 13.00 55.08
CA TRP A 426 -25.84 12.24 55.29
C TRP A 426 -24.62 13.12 54.99
N SER A 427 -23.56 13.01 55.78
CA SER A 427 -22.25 13.54 55.41
C SER A 427 -21.29 12.41 55.01
N ALA A 428 -20.23 12.79 54.30
CA ALA A 428 -19.23 11.87 53.76
C ALA A 428 -17.83 12.42 54.03
N ARG A 429 -16.93 11.55 54.50
CA ARG A 429 -15.52 11.85 54.73
C ARG A 429 -14.65 10.82 54.01
N THR A 430 -13.55 11.28 53.43
CA THR A 430 -12.49 10.36 52.96
C THR A 430 -11.71 9.80 54.15
N SER A 431 -10.96 8.71 53.96
CA SER A 431 -10.09 8.14 55.00
C SER A 431 -9.00 9.11 55.49
N HIS A 432 -8.71 10.18 54.74
CA HIS A 432 -7.87 11.31 55.15
C HIS A 432 -8.65 12.42 55.88
N ALA A 433 -9.76 12.08 56.54
CA ALA A 433 -10.63 12.93 57.36
C ALA A 433 -11.29 14.17 56.69
N MET A 434 -10.97 14.48 55.42
CA MET A 434 -11.56 15.62 54.72
C MET A 434 -13.05 15.40 54.40
N PRO A 435 -13.96 16.34 54.74
CA PRO A 435 -15.38 16.27 54.43
C PRO A 435 -15.65 16.61 52.96
N LEU A 436 -16.40 15.74 52.29
CA LEU A 436 -16.81 15.93 50.90
C LEU A 436 -18.08 16.80 50.85
N ARG A 437 -17.99 17.96 50.19
CA ARG A 437 -19.14 18.85 50.01
C ARG A 437 -20.11 18.30 48.96
N PRO A 438 -21.44 18.40 49.17
CA PRO A 438 -22.43 18.18 48.13
C PRO A 438 -22.33 19.20 46.98
N THR A 439 -23.12 18.97 45.93
CA THR A 439 -23.29 19.90 44.81
C THR A 439 -23.89 21.25 45.25
N HIS A 440 -23.59 22.31 44.48
CA HIS A 440 -23.96 23.71 44.79
C HIS A 440 -25.39 23.86 45.36
N GLY A 441 -25.48 24.52 46.52
CA GLY A 441 -26.73 24.80 47.24
C GLY A 441 -27.07 23.83 48.37
N GLN A 442 -26.59 22.58 48.34
CA GLN A 442 -26.89 21.58 49.37
C GLN A 442 -25.79 21.50 50.45
N ARG A 443 -26.19 21.37 51.72
CA ARG A 443 -25.26 21.20 52.86
C ARG A 443 -24.96 19.73 53.19
N HIS A 444 -25.92 18.83 52.94
CA HIS A 444 -25.85 17.39 53.25
C HIS A 444 -26.29 16.58 52.01
N PHE A 445 -25.92 15.31 51.93
CA PHE A 445 -26.42 14.38 50.90
C PHE A 445 -27.81 13.86 51.28
N ALA A 446 -28.71 13.71 50.31
CA ALA A 446 -30.12 13.38 50.60
C ALA A 446 -30.34 11.93 51.05
N ASN A 447 -29.44 11.00 50.70
CA ASN A 447 -29.46 9.63 51.20
C ASN A 447 -28.05 8.99 51.29
N ARG A 448 -28.02 7.81 51.89
CA ARG A 448 -26.82 6.98 52.11
C ARG A 448 -26.08 6.66 50.80
N GLU A 449 -26.78 6.26 49.74
CA GLU A 449 -26.14 5.91 48.46
C GLU A 449 -25.48 7.13 47.78
N GLN A 450 -26.06 8.33 47.89
CA GLN A 450 -25.46 9.56 47.37
C GLN A 450 -24.16 9.92 48.12
N ALA A 451 -24.16 9.76 49.44
CA ALA A 451 -22.97 9.95 50.27
C ALA A 451 -21.87 8.92 49.95
N ALA A 452 -22.22 7.62 49.88
CA ALA A 452 -21.29 6.57 49.47
C ALA A 452 -20.71 6.85 48.07
N GLY A 453 -21.57 7.20 47.11
CA GLY A 453 -21.18 7.59 45.75
C GLY A 453 -20.29 8.83 45.70
N ALA A 454 -20.32 9.72 46.70
CA ALA A 454 -19.35 10.82 46.81
C ALA A 454 -17.95 10.31 47.17
N VAL A 455 -17.84 9.42 48.18
CA VAL A 455 -16.57 8.78 48.57
C VAL A 455 -15.98 7.97 47.41
N VAL A 456 -16.81 7.17 46.72
CA VAL A 456 -16.41 6.42 45.52
C VAL A 456 -15.83 7.35 44.45
N ARG A 457 -16.47 8.51 44.21
CA ARG A 457 -16.01 9.47 43.18
C ARG A 457 -14.71 10.20 43.55
N ASP A 458 -14.41 10.46 44.83
CA ASP A 458 -13.11 11.02 45.22
C ASP A 458 -11.99 9.95 45.20
N GLY A 459 -12.27 8.75 45.71
CA GLY A 459 -11.34 7.61 45.68
C GLY A 459 -11.04 7.05 44.28
N LEU A 460 -11.77 7.48 43.25
CA LEU A 460 -11.46 7.25 41.83
C LEU A 460 -10.71 8.43 41.17
N ARG A 461 -10.65 9.60 41.81
CA ARG A 461 -9.93 10.79 41.31
C ARG A 461 -8.49 10.88 41.78
N ARG A 462 -8.17 10.28 42.93
CA ARG A 462 -6.80 10.26 43.46
C ARG A 462 -5.97 9.16 42.77
N PRO A 463 -4.79 9.49 42.20
CA PRO A 463 -3.87 8.47 41.72
C PRO A 463 -3.22 7.72 42.90
N SER A 464 -2.95 6.43 42.74
CA SER A 464 -2.15 5.65 43.69
C SER A 464 -0.70 6.14 43.71
N GLY A 465 0.00 5.99 44.84
CA GLY A 465 1.38 6.51 45.04
C GLY A 465 2.44 6.00 44.05
N THR A 466 2.12 4.95 43.28
CA THR A 466 2.92 4.46 42.15
C THR A 466 2.98 5.41 40.95
N ALA A 467 2.04 6.34 40.79
CA ALA A 467 1.97 7.23 39.63
C ALA A 467 3.09 8.27 39.59
N THR A 468 3.59 8.72 40.74
CA THR A 468 4.50 9.87 40.87
C THR A 468 5.88 9.61 40.24
N ALA A 469 6.39 8.39 40.36
CA ALA A 469 7.67 7.99 39.74
C ALA A 469 7.57 7.90 38.20
N VAL A 470 6.41 7.44 37.69
CA VAL A 470 6.13 7.36 36.26
C VAL A 470 5.99 8.77 35.66
N ALA A 471 5.32 9.70 36.35
CA ALA A 471 5.16 11.08 35.90
C ALA A 471 6.51 11.79 35.68
N ALA A 472 7.43 11.69 36.66
CA ALA A 472 8.76 12.29 36.55
C ALA A 472 9.60 11.71 35.39
N SER A 473 9.45 10.40 35.14
CA SER A 473 10.12 9.71 34.02
C SER A 473 9.52 10.09 32.66
N PHE A 474 8.21 10.34 32.60
CA PHE A 474 7.51 10.77 31.38
C PHE A 474 7.88 12.20 30.98
N THR A 475 8.00 13.11 31.94
CA THR A 475 8.41 14.52 31.69
C THR A 475 9.87 14.68 31.24
N ALA A 476 10.69 13.62 31.32
CA ALA A 476 12.08 13.62 30.84
C ALA A 476 12.22 13.22 29.36
N LEU A 477 11.13 12.79 28.70
CA LEU A 477 11.09 12.46 27.27
C LEU A 477 10.72 13.69 26.43
N GLY A 478 11.12 13.71 25.16
CA GLY A 478 10.66 14.72 24.20
C GLY A 478 9.19 14.57 23.84
N GLU A 479 8.53 15.68 23.47
CA GLU A 479 7.12 15.70 23.06
C GLU A 479 6.72 14.63 22.00
N PRO A 480 7.49 14.35 20.93
CA PRO A 480 7.15 13.27 19.99
C PRO A 480 7.25 11.86 20.61
N GLU A 481 8.13 11.66 21.58
CA GLU A 481 8.34 10.39 22.29
C GLU A 481 7.22 10.16 23.30
N GLN A 482 6.85 11.20 24.05
CA GLN A 482 5.66 11.23 24.91
C GLN A 482 4.40 10.88 24.11
N ASN A 483 4.19 11.51 22.95
CA ASN A 483 3.05 11.24 22.07
C ASN A 483 3.06 9.81 21.51
N ALA A 484 4.23 9.29 21.12
CA ALA A 484 4.38 7.90 20.65
C ALA A 484 4.09 6.87 21.76
N LEU A 485 4.51 7.15 23.00
CA LEU A 485 4.24 6.31 24.17
C LEU A 485 2.74 6.34 24.52
N VAL A 486 2.11 7.51 24.53
CA VAL A 486 0.66 7.66 24.76
C VAL A 486 -0.13 6.89 23.70
N ALA A 487 0.21 7.02 22.42
CA ALA A 487 -0.46 6.28 21.34
C ALA A 487 -0.31 4.75 21.44
N ALA A 488 0.79 4.26 22.04
CA ALA A 488 1.02 2.83 22.27
C ALA A 488 0.34 2.29 23.54
N VAL A 489 0.33 3.07 24.63
CA VAL A 489 -0.15 2.64 25.96
C VAL A 489 -1.66 2.82 26.11
N VAL A 490 -2.26 3.87 25.52
CA VAL A 490 -3.71 4.13 25.63
C VAL A 490 -4.56 2.90 25.24
N PRO A 491 -4.33 2.20 24.11
CA PRO A 491 -5.11 1.00 23.77
C PRO A 491 -5.03 -0.13 24.80
N LEU A 492 -3.91 -0.28 25.52
CA LEU A 492 -3.72 -1.29 26.58
C LEU A 492 -4.36 -0.86 27.91
N ALA A 493 -4.43 0.45 28.16
CA ALA A 493 -5.08 1.04 29.33
C ALA A 493 -6.61 1.11 29.20
N THR A 494 -7.15 1.37 28.00
CA THR A 494 -8.59 1.63 27.79
C THR A 494 -9.41 0.44 27.27
N ALA A 495 -8.79 -0.70 26.95
CA ALA A 495 -9.48 -1.91 26.49
C ALA A 495 -10.14 -2.69 27.66
N THR A 496 -11.20 -2.10 28.21
CA THR A 496 -12.07 -2.60 29.31
C THR A 496 -12.58 -4.05 29.09
N PRO A 497 -12.91 -4.76 30.19
CA PRO A 497 -14.23 -4.60 30.83
C PRO A 497 -14.10 -4.14 32.29
N GLU A 498 -14.32 -2.84 32.48
CA GLU A 498 -14.42 -2.11 33.76
C GLU A 498 -13.32 -2.34 34.83
N ARG A 499 -12.62 -1.24 35.16
CA ARG A 499 -11.72 -1.06 36.32
C ARG A 499 -10.41 -1.88 36.31
N GLY A 500 -9.33 -1.18 35.96
CA GLY A 500 -7.98 -1.72 35.90
C GLY A 500 -7.65 -2.24 34.50
N GLY A 501 -6.90 -1.45 33.73
CA GLY A 501 -6.45 -1.84 32.39
C GLY A 501 -5.64 -3.13 32.40
N ARG A 502 -5.53 -3.82 31.25
CA ARG A 502 -5.05 -5.21 31.17
C ARG A 502 -3.65 -5.44 31.77
N LEU A 503 -2.82 -4.40 31.79
CA LEU A 503 -1.51 -4.37 32.45
C LEU A 503 -1.56 -4.68 33.96
N VAL A 504 -2.69 -4.49 34.64
CA VAL A 504 -2.87 -4.79 36.07
C VAL A 504 -2.80 -6.30 36.35
N ARG A 505 -3.18 -7.14 35.38
CA ARG A 505 -3.20 -8.61 35.49
C ARG A 505 -1.83 -9.28 35.24
N LEU A 506 -0.79 -8.50 34.90
CA LEU A 506 0.57 -9.03 34.72
C LEU A 506 1.35 -8.98 36.04
N PRO A 507 2.19 -9.98 36.36
CA PRO A 507 3.20 -9.89 37.41
C PRO A 507 3.96 -8.57 37.35
N GLN A 508 4.29 -8.02 38.53
CA GLN A 508 4.90 -6.69 38.61
C GLN A 508 6.23 -6.64 37.85
N ALA A 509 7.08 -7.67 37.94
CA ALA A 509 8.33 -7.75 37.20
C ALA A 509 8.14 -7.62 35.68
N VAL A 510 7.18 -8.34 35.10
CA VAL A 510 6.86 -8.32 33.66
C VAL A 510 6.29 -6.97 33.22
N ARG A 511 5.41 -6.37 34.05
CA ARG A 511 4.85 -5.03 33.83
C ARG A 511 5.93 -3.95 33.85
N ASP A 512 6.83 -3.99 34.84
CA ASP A 512 7.91 -3.02 34.99
C ASP A 512 8.99 -3.22 33.91
N ALA A 513 9.23 -4.46 33.46
CA ALA A 513 10.09 -4.76 32.30
C ALA A 513 9.48 -4.24 30.99
N ALA A 514 8.20 -4.50 30.73
CA ALA A 514 7.50 -4.05 29.53
C ALA A 514 7.43 -2.53 29.44
N LEU A 515 7.21 -1.83 30.56
CA LEU A 515 7.26 -0.37 30.63
C LEU A 515 8.67 0.16 30.33
N ARG A 516 9.72 -0.38 30.96
CA ARG A 516 11.12 0.01 30.68
C ARG A 516 11.54 -0.24 29.23
N THR A 517 11.04 -1.30 28.61
CA THR A 517 11.30 -1.63 27.20
C THR A 517 10.54 -0.70 26.24
N ALA A 518 9.26 -0.39 26.54
CA ALA A 518 8.46 0.55 25.75
C ALA A 518 9.04 1.98 25.77
N LEU A 519 9.71 2.37 26.85
CA LEU A 519 10.35 3.67 27.05
C LEU A 519 11.68 3.86 26.28
N ARG A 520 12.23 2.84 25.63
CA ARG A 520 13.57 2.90 24.99
C ARG A 520 13.65 2.52 23.50
N VAL A 521 12.51 2.20 22.89
CA VAL A 521 12.40 1.50 21.58
C VAL A 521 13.01 0.08 21.67
N PRO A 522 12.19 -0.98 21.57
CA PRO A 522 12.65 -2.35 21.82
C PRO A 522 13.74 -2.80 20.82
N GLY A 523 14.93 -3.10 21.33
CA GLY A 523 15.92 -3.89 20.60
C GLY A 523 15.58 -5.37 20.63
N GLU A 524 16.20 -6.16 19.73
CA GLU A 524 15.91 -7.59 19.63
C GLU A 524 16.21 -8.35 20.93
N ARG A 525 17.28 -7.98 21.65
CA ARG A 525 17.60 -8.53 22.97
C ARG A 525 16.53 -8.24 24.03
N ASP A 526 15.89 -7.07 23.99
CA ASP A 526 14.84 -6.70 24.95
C ASP A 526 13.56 -7.52 24.68
N LEU A 527 13.24 -7.74 23.40
CA LEU A 527 12.15 -8.63 22.98
C LEU A 527 12.43 -10.09 23.36
N GLN A 528 13.67 -10.56 23.21
CA GLN A 528 14.09 -11.89 23.64
C GLN A 528 13.99 -12.04 25.18
N GLN A 529 14.42 -11.05 25.96
CA GLN A 529 14.30 -11.04 27.43
C GLN A 529 12.83 -11.02 27.89
N LEU A 530 11.98 -10.18 27.29
CA LEU A 530 10.54 -10.18 27.60
C LEU A 530 9.85 -11.50 27.22
N THR A 531 10.27 -12.14 26.13
CA THR A 531 9.75 -13.45 25.71
C THR A 531 10.20 -14.55 26.68
N ALA A 532 11.42 -14.50 27.18
CA ALA A 532 11.92 -15.42 28.21
C ALA A 532 11.17 -15.24 29.55
N LEU A 533 10.88 -14.00 29.95
CA LEU A 533 10.10 -13.70 31.16
C LEU A 533 8.63 -14.18 31.03
N ASP A 534 7.98 -13.98 29.89
CA ASP A 534 6.61 -14.50 29.64
C ASP A 534 6.57 -16.04 29.64
N ALA A 535 7.61 -16.69 29.10
CA ALA A 535 7.76 -18.13 29.13
C ALA A 535 7.99 -18.69 30.54
N ALA A 536 8.65 -17.92 31.43
CA ALA A 536 8.96 -18.33 32.79
C ALA A 536 7.80 -18.09 33.79
N GLU A 537 7.17 -16.91 33.78
CA GLU A 537 6.18 -16.52 34.81
C GLU A 537 4.71 -16.69 34.40
N LEU A 538 4.40 -16.69 33.10
CA LEU A 538 3.04 -16.34 32.62
C LEU A 538 2.30 -17.42 31.82
N GLY A 539 2.82 -18.65 31.78
CA GLY A 539 2.03 -19.85 31.44
C GLY A 539 1.29 -19.81 30.10
N ARG A 540 1.86 -19.17 29.07
CA ARG A 540 1.24 -18.94 27.75
C ARG A 540 -0.04 -18.09 27.79
N SER A 541 -0.15 -17.13 28.69
CA SER A 541 -1.29 -16.18 28.75
C SER A 541 -1.64 -15.58 27.37
N LYS A 542 -2.93 -15.36 27.12
CA LYS A 542 -3.42 -14.75 25.87
C LYS A 542 -3.10 -13.26 25.82
N ASP A 543 -3.14 -12.57 26.96
CA ASP A 543 -2.90 -11.13 27.05
C ASP A 543 -1.41 -10.79 26.93
N SER A 544 -0.50 -11.59 27.49
CA SER A 544 0.95 -11.44 27.24
C SER A 544 1.29 -11.56 25.75
N ARG A 545 0.69 -12.55 25.07
CA ARG A 545 0.86 -12.74 23.63
C ARG A 545 0.25 -11.62 22.79
N GLN A 546 -0.70 -10.85 23.32
CA GLN A 546 -1.13 -9.58 22.71
C GLN A 546 -0.14 -8.45 22.99
N LEU A 547 0.39 -8.33 24.20
CA LEU A 547 1.40 -7.33 24.56
C LEU A 547 2.70 -7.50 23.76
N LEU A 548 3.25 -8.72 23.70
CA LEU A 548 4.44 -9.04 22.91
C LEU A 548 4.23 -8.74 21.42
N ARG A 549 3.05 -9.07 20.85
CA ARG A 549 2.71 -8.69 19.47
C ARG A 549 2.60 -7.17 19.26
N ALA A 550 2.10 -6.43 20.25
CA ALA A 550 2.05 -4.97 20.19
C ALA A 550 3.46 -4.34 20.25
N LEU A 551 4.34 -4.86 21.10
CA LEU A 551 5.74 -4.43 21.20
C LEU A 551 6.56 -4.83 19.95
N GLN A 552 6.35 -6.03 19.41
CA GLN A 552 6.91 -6.46 18.11
C GLN A 552 6.40 -5.59 16.96
N GLY A 553 5.15 -5.12 17.00
CA GLY A 553 4.58 -4.18 16.03
C GLY A 553 5.01 -2.71 16.21
N LEU A 554 5.79 -2.41 17.26
CA LEU A 554 6.45 -1.13 17.53
C LEU A 554 7.95 -1.15 17.23
N ALA A 555 8.58 -2.33 17.21
CA ALA A 555 9.88 -2.51 16.59
C ALA A 555 9.78 -2.22 15.08
N PRO A 556 10.79 -1.57 14.46
CA PRO A 556 10.83 -1.42 13.01
C PRO A 556 10.96 -2.78 12.35
N ALA A 557 10.06 -3.10 11.41
CA ALA A 557 10.01 -4.42 10.77
C ALA A 557 11.32 -4.78 10.03
N ASP A 558 12.00 -3.77 9.49
CA ASP A 558 13.23 -3.88 8.72
C ASP A 558 14.40 -3.17 9.45
N ALA A 559 14.69 -3.58 10.69
CA ALA A 559 15.73 -2.96 11.52
C ALA A 559 17.16 -2.95 10.90
N GLY A 560 17.39 -3.76 9.87
CA GLY A 560 18.65 -3.81 9.10
C GLY A 560 18.84 -2.68 8.07
N GLU A 561 17.76 -2.00 7.63
CA GLU A 561 17.83 -0.92 6.62
C GLU A 561 17.52 0.46 7.23
N SER A 562 18.17 0.77 8.36
CA SER A 562 18.11 2.09 9.01
C SER A 562 19.03 3.15 8.39
N GLY A 563 19.93 2.75 7.47
CA GLY A 563 20.77 3.65 6.70
C GLY A 563 20.12 4.21 5.44
N PRO A 564 20.76 5.16 4.74
CA PRO A 564 20.30 5.62 3.43
C PRO A 564 20.34 4.50 2.40
N VAL A 565 19.22 4.27 1.70
CA VAL A 565 19.14 3.26 0.63
C VAL A 565 19.46 3.93 -0.70
N ASP A 566 20.55 3.53 -1.33
CA ASP A 566 20.89 3.95 -2.69
C ASP A 566 19.93 3.31 -3.70
N LEU A 567 19.42 4.10 -4.64
CA LEU A 567 18.55 3.63 -5.73
C LEU A 567 19.31 3.50 -7.06
N GLY A 568 20.56 3.96 -7.12
CA GLY A 568 21.38 4.00 -8.32
C GLY A 568 21.26 5.30 -9.11
N THR A 569 21.81 5.30 -10.33
CA THR A 569 21.84 6.48 -11.21
C THR A 569 20.79 6.37 -12.31
N PHE A 570 19.91 7.36 -12.42
CA PHE A 570 18.87 7.44 -13.47
C PHE A 570 18.84 8.84 -14.09
N GLY A 571 18.85 8.93 -15.42
CA GLY A 571 18.85 10.21 -16.14
C GLY A 571 20.09 11.07 -15.90
N GLY A 572 21.23 10.45 -15.57
CA GLY A 572 22.47 11.15 -15.20
C GLY A 572 22.52 11.64 -13.75
N ARG A 573 21.44 11.49 -12.97
CA ARG A 573 21.36 11.87 -11.55
C ARG A 573 21.48 10.67 -10.63
N THR A 574 22.12 10.85 -9.48
CA THR A 574 22.22 9.88 -8.38
C THR A 574 20.99 9.93 -7.49
N TRP A 575 20.41 8.79 -7.14
CA TRP A 575 19.14 8.73 -6.41
C TRP A 575 19.26 7.97 -5.08
N ARG A 576 18.68 8.52 -4.02
CA ARG A 576 18.77 7.95 -2.66
C ARG A 576 17.47 8.12 -1.88
N LEU A 577 17.15 7.14 -1.03
CA LEU A 577 16.17 7.26 0.04
C LEU A 577 16.89 7.51 1.36
N GLU A 578 16.55 8.59 2.06
CA GLU A 578 16.95 8.80 3.46
C GLU A 578 15.74 8.72 4.39
N PRO A 579 15.86 8.14 5.59
CA PRO A 579 14.76 8.12 6.55
C PRO A 579 14.14 9.50 6.78
N ASP A 580 12.81 9.56 6.81
CA ASP A 580 12.09 10.77 7.15
C ASP A 580 11.73 10.78 8.64
N LEU A 581 12.28 11.75 9.37
CA LEU A 581 12.00 11.92 10.79
C LEU A 581 10.58 12.48 11.06
N ALA A 582 9.93 13.09 10.07
CA ALA A 582 8.55 13.56 10.18
C ALA A 582 7.51 12.44 10.00
N TYR A 583 7.85 11.35 9.29
CA TYR A 583 6.94 10.25 8.99
C TYR A 583 7.51 8.90 9.44
N ARG A 584 6.92 8.31 10.48
CA ARG A 584 7.41 7.05 11.08
C ARG A 584 7.39 5.88 10.07
N GLY A 585 8.56 5.56 9.52
CA GLY A 585 8.75 4.54 8.47
C GLY A 585 8.63 5.06 7.04
N GLY A 586 8.57 6.38 6.86
CA GLY A 586 8.71 7.04 5.56
C GLY A 586 10.17 7.34 5.20
N TYR A 587 10.39 7.70 3.94
CA TYR A 587 11.70 8.09 3.41
C TYR A 587 11.55 9.32 2.52
N ARG A 588 12.52 10.23 2.62
CA ARG A 588 12.72 11.34 1.67
C ARG A 588 13.50 10.82 0.47
N VAL A 589 13.03 11.15 -0.73
CA VAL A 589 13.65 10.81 -2.01
C VAL A 589 14.54 11.98 -2.42
N LEU A 590 15.81 11.70 -2.64
CA LEU A 590 16.85 12.66 -2.99
C LEU A 590 17.36 12.38 -4.41
N ALA A 591 17.58 13.43 -5.19
CA ALA A 591 18.39 13.40 -6.41
C ALA A 591 19.59 14.32 -6.22
N ASP A 592 20.81 13.79 -6.39
CA ASP A 592 22.08 14.53 -6.22
C ASP A 592 22.14 15.30 -4.89
N GLY A 593 21.70 14.65 -3.81
CA GLY A 593 21.62 15.23 -2.46
C GLY A 593 20.49 16.26 -2.24
N THR A 594 19.74 16.62 -3.28
CA THR A 594 18.61 17.57 -3.19
C THR A 594 17.29 16.80 -3.01
N GLU A 595 16.44 17.22 -2.07
CA GLU A 595 15.14 16.57 -1.84
C GLU A 595 14.19 16.77 -3.04
N VAL A 596 13.56 15.67 -3.49
CA VAL A 596 12.63 15.58 -4.63
C VAL A 596 11.24 15.11 -4.19
N GLY A 597 11.11 14.50 -3.01
CA GLY A 597 9.81 14.10 -2.50
C GLY A 597 9.91 13.25 -1.24
N ALA A 598 8.77 12.70 -0.83
CA ALA A 598 8.67 11.77 0.29
C ALA A 598 7.80 10.56 -0.08
N ILE A 599 8.09 9.41 0.50
CA ILE A 599 7.28 8.19 0.40
C ILE A 599 6.93 7.69 1.80
N ALA A 600 5.69 7.28 2.03
CA ALA A 600 5.20 6.92 3.37
C ALA A 600 4.29 5.68 3.39
N PRO A 601 4.35 4.82 4.42
CA PRO A 601 3.55 3.61 4.51
C PRO A 601 2.13 3.88 5.04
N VAL A 602 1.13 3.72 4.17
CA VAL A 602 -0.30 3.81 4.50
C VAL A 602 -0.82 2.48 5.06
N ARG A 603 -0.82 2.36 6.40
CA ARG A 603 -1.46 1.22 7.10
C ARG A 603 -2.99 1.23 6.89
N ARG A 604 -3.50 0.38 5.97
CA ARG A 604 -4.94 0.08 5.85
C ARG A 604 -5.38 -0.84 6.99
N ARG A 605 -6.49 -0.51 7.68
CA ARG A 605 -7.02 -1.22 8.87
C ARG A 605 -7.43 -2.70 8.67
N LYS A 606 -7.30 -3.30 7.48
CA LYS A 606 -7.79 -4.66 7.15
C LYS A 606 -6.97 -5.43 6.09
N SER A 607 -5.72 -5.06 5.82
CA SER A 607 -4.91 -5.75 4.79
C SER A 607 -3.42 -5.72 5.11
N ASP A 608 -2.78 -6.88 5.14
CA ASP A 608 -1.37 -7.04 5.54
C ASP A 608 -0.36 -6.48 4.50
N ILE A 609 -0.82 -6.23 3.27
CA ILE A 609 -0.02 -5.57 2.23
C ILE A 609 0.16 -4.08 2.60
N VAL A 610 1.37 -3.74 3.06
CA VAL A 610 1.80 -2.35 3.29
C VAL A 610 1.81 -1.60 1.96
N ARG A 611 0.92 -0.61 1.85
CA ARG A 611 0.75 0.23 0.67
C ARG A 611 1.42 1.57 0.88
N TRP A 612 2.11 2.10 -0.12
CA TRP A 612 2.92 3.31 -0.01
C TRP A 612 2.28 4.50 -0.74
N THR A 613 2.24 5.67 -0.11
CA THR A 613 2.04 6.95 -0.82
C THR A 613 3.36 7.48 -1.31
N ALA A 614 3.31 8.26 -2.39
CA ALA A 614 4.40 9.06 -2.91
C ALA A 614 3.92 10.51 -3.04
N GLU A 615 4.75 11.45 -2.60
CA GLU A 615 4.53 12.90 -2.69
C GLU A 615 5.78 13.51 -3.33
N HIS A 616 5.60 14.39 -4.34
CA HIS A 616 6.70 15.00 -5.08
C HIS A 616 6.78 16.49 -4.74
N ARG A 617 7.99 17.02 -4.53
CA ARG A 617 8.27 18.37 -4.00
C ARG A 617 7.51 19.52 -4.67
N ARG A 618 7.22 19.39 -5.97
CA ARG A 618 6.56 20.36 -6.84
C ARG A 618 5.19 19.91 -7.34
N ARG A 619 4.72 18.72 -6.95
CA ARG A 619 3.45 18.17 -7.44
C ARG A 619 2.80 17.21 -6.44
N PRO A 620 1.59 17.50 -5.92
CA PRO A 620 0.80 16.47 -5.28
C PRO A 620 0.49 15.38 -6.33
N LEU A 621 0.94 14.15 -6.12
CA LEU A 621 0.69 13.00 -7.02
C LEU A 621 -0.77 12.47 -6.90
N GLY A 622 -1.70 13.40 -6.70
CA GLY A 622 -3.06 13.18 -6.22
C GLY A 622 -3.09 12.62 -4.78
N ARG A 623 -4.30 12.27 -4.32
CA ARG A 623 -4.45 11.12 -3.41
C ARG A 623 -4.34 9.85 -4.26
N GLY A 624 -3.13 9.61 -4.78
CA GLY A 624 -2.86 8.63 -5.83
C GLY A 624 -3.13 7.17 -5.41
N PRO A 625 -3.18 6.24 -6.38
CA PRO A 625 -3.29 4.82 -6.09
C PRO A 625 -2.06 4.36 -5.31
N SER A 626 -2.25 4.04 -4.04
CA SER A 626 -1.14 3.66 -3.16
C SER A 626 -0.36 2.47 -3.70
N HIS A 627 0.95 2.69 -3.90
CA HIS A 627 1.88 1.77 -4.54
C HIS A 627 2.05 0.49 -3.72
N SER A 628 2.39 -0.60 -4.40
CA SER A 628 2.53 -1.94 -3.80
C SER A 628 3.78 -2.14 -2.94
N GLY A 629 4.75 -1.22 -2.98
CA GLY A 629 5.99 -1.30 -2.21
C GLY A 629 6.83 -0.02 -2.26
N ARG A 630 7.82 0.07 -1.37
CA ARG A 630 8.72 1.22 -1.18
C ARG A 630 9.36 1.68 -2.50
N ASN A 631 10.01 0.75 -3.19
CA ASN A 631 10.75 1.07 -4.42
C ASN A 631 9.79 1.49 -5.55
N THR A 632 8.57 0.94 -5.62
CA THR A 632 7.54 1.37 -6.58
C THR A 632 7.06 2.81 -6.33
N ALA A 633 6.97 3.22 -5.05
CA ALA A 633 6.69 4.61 -4.69
C ALA A 633 7.88 5.52 -5.02
N ALA A 634 9.11 5.09 -4.73
CA ALA A 634 10.32 5.83 -5.08
C ALA A 634 10.44 6.05 -6.60
N HIS A 635 10.22 5.01 -7.42
CA HIS A 635 10.20 5.12 -8.87
C HIS A 635 9.07 6.01 -9.39
N ALA A 636 7.95 6.16 -8.68
CA ALA A 636 6.92 7.13 -9.04
C ALA A 636 7.36 8.59 -8.80
N VAL A 637 8.16 8.85 -7.75
CA VAL A 637 8.81 10.16 -7.53
C VAL A 637 9.90 10.41 -8.58
N ILE A 638 10.74 9.40 -8.88
CA ILE A 638 11.77 9.47 -9.94
C ILE A 638 11.13 9.74 -11.30
N ALA A 639 10.04 9.06 -11.65
CA ALA A 639 9.34 9.28 -12.92
C ALA A 639 8.64 10.66 -12.99
N ALA A 640 8.20 11.22 -11.85
CA ALA A 640 7.62 12.56 -11.80
C ALA A 640 8.66 13.66 -12.04
N GLU A 641 9.86 13.54 -11.48
CA GLU A 641 10.99 14.45 -11.76
C GLU A 641 11.65 14.14 -13.12
N GLY A 642 11.64 12.88 -13.59
CA GLY A 642 12.14 12.50 -14.91
C GLY A 642 11.26 12.99 -16.07
N ALA A 643 9.94 13.11 -15.83
CA ALA A 643 9.02 13.84 -16.71
C ALA A 643 9.19 15.38 -16.60
N TRP A 644 9.97 15.86 -15.63
CA TRP A 644 10.36 17.25 -15.48
C TRP A 644 11.76 17.47 -16.07
N VAL A 645 11.83 17.68 -17.39
CA VAL A 645 13.04 18.24 -18.01
C VAL A 645 13.24 19.64 -17.41
N PRO A 646 14.37 19.93 -16.73
CA PRO A 646 14.68 21.29 -16.33
C PRO A 646 14.74 22.16 -17.57
N LEU A 647 13.92 23.21 -17.62
CA LEU A 647 14.12 24.29 -18.57
C LEU A 647 15.55 24.84 -18.36
N PRO A 648 16.31 25.14 -19.43
CA PRO A 648 17.65 25.69 -19.31
C PRO A 648 17.60 27.01 -18.52
N ASP A 649 18.68 27.34 -17.82
CA ASP A 649 18.66 28.45 -16.86
C ASP A 649 18.25 29.76 -17.55
N LEU A 650 17.27 30.45 -16.97
CA LEU A 650 16.44 31.42 -17.67
C LEU A 650 17.05 32.83 -17.62
N ASP A 651 18.21 32.96 -18.27
CA ASP A 651 18.86 34.24 -18.53
C ASP A 651 17.92 35.21 -19.28
N ASP A 652 18.07 36.51 -19.00
CA ASP A 652 17.03 37.55 -19.20
C ASP A 652 16.63 37.77 -20.68
N GLU A 653 17.44 37.32 -21.65
CA GLU A 653 17.08 37.31 -23.07
C GLU A 653 16.05 36.24 -23.46
N THR A 654 15.99 35.12 -22.74
CA THR A 654 15.07 34.02 -23.07
C THR A 654 13.61 34.44 -22.89
N TYR A 655 13.35 35.41 -21.99
CA TYR A 655 12.04 36.05 -21.85
C TYR A 655 11.65 36.91 -23.08
N LEU A 656 12.63 37.48 -23.79
CA LEU A 656 12.38 38.28 -25.00
C LEU A 656 11.95 37.42 -26.19
N ARG A 657 12.44 36.17 -26.27
CA ARG A 657 12.03 35.17 -27.27
C ARG A 657 10.55 34.78 -27.18
N ILE A 658 9.89 35.04 -26.04
CA ILE A 658 8.45 34.81 -25.90
C ILE A 658 7.68 35.88 -26.71
N PRO A 659 6.78 35.50 -27.65
CA PRO A 659 5.95 36.45 -28.39
C PRO A 659 5.19 37.42 -27.47
N ALA A 660 5.10 38.69 -27.87
CA ALA A 660 4.46 39.73 -27.06
C ALA A 660 2.99 39.41 -26.70
N GLY A 661 2.26 38.71 -27.60
CA GLY A 661 0.92 38.20 -27.33
C GLY A 661 0.87 37.17 -26.19
N LEU A 662 1.83 36.23 -26.12
CA LEU A 662 1.91 35.27 -25.02
C LEU A 662 2.30 35.95 -23.69
N ARG A 663 3.19 36.95 -23.73
CA ARG A 663 3.52 37.78 -22.55
C ARG A 663 2.30 38.56 -22.04
N SER A 664 1.49 39.13 -22.95
CA SER A 664 0.24 39.81 -22.61
C SER A 664 -0.81 38.85 -22.04
N ASN A 665 -0.98 37.66 -22.63
CA ASN A 665 -1.86 36.61 -22.13
C ASN A 665 -1.45 36.12 -20.73
N LEU A 666 -0.15 35.91 -20.49
CA LEU A 666 0.40 35.53 -19.19
C LEU A 666 0.08 36.59 -18.12
N PHE A 667 0.35 37.87 -18.40
CA PHE A 667 0.00 38.99 -17.51
C PHE A 667 -1.51 39.07 -17.25
N GLY A 668 -2.32 39.04 -18.31
CA GLY A 668 -3.79 39.15 -18.26
C GLY A 668 -4.51 37.94 -17.67
N ALA A 669 -3.83 36.80 -17.51
CA ALA A 669 -4.33 35.64 -16.79
C ALA A 669 -3.84 35.62 -15.33
N ALA A 670 -2.55 35.87 -15.08
CA ALA A 670 -1.96 35.89 -13.73
C ALA A 670 -2.58 36.98 -12.84
N SER A 671 -2.83 38.16 -13.37
CA SER A 671 -3.51 39.27 -12.68
C SER A 671 -4.97 38.97 -12.27
N ARG A 672 -5.56 37.86 -12.75
CA ARG A 672 -6.94 37.42 -12.45
C ARG A 672 -6.99 36.22 -11.50
N ILE A 673 -5.86 35.76 -10.97
CA ILE A 673 -5.78 34.71 -9.96
C ILE A 673 -6.02 35.32 -8.57
N ASP A 674 -7.06 34.89 -7.85
CA ASP A 674 -7.25 35.30 -6.45
C ASP A 674 -6.27 34.55 -5.54
N LEU A 675 -5.15 35.21 -5.26
CA LEU A 675 -4.09 34.71 -4.38
C LEU A 675 -4.53 34.48 -2.93
N ARG A 676 -5.66 35.05 -2.50
CA ARG A 676 -6.14 34.98 -1.11
C ARG A 676 -7.21 33.90 -0.89
N ARG A 677 -7.70 33.22 -1.94
CA ARG A 677 -8.79 32.25 -1.85
C ARG A 677 -8.56 30.99 -2.69
N GLY A 678 -9.08 29.86 -2.21
CA GLY A 678 -9.05 28.59 -2.94
C GLY A 678 -7.76 27.77 -2.73
N ARG A 679 -7.43 26.92 -3.71
CA ARG A 679 -6.40 25.87 -3.57
C ARG A 679 -4.98 26.39 -3.29
N LEU A 680 -4.62 27.58 -3.77
CA LEU A 680 -3.31 28.21 -3.51
C LEU A 680 -2.97 28.25 -2.01
N ALA A 681 -3.94 28.54 -1.14
CA ALA A 681 -3.72 28.54 0.30
C ALA A 681 -3.42 27.15 0.90
N GLN A 682 -3.86 26.08 0.22
CA GLN A 682 -3.78 24.68 0.64
C GLN A 682 -2.58 23.92 0.04
N ILE A 683 -1.81 24.53 -0.86
CA ILE A 683 -0.61 23.93 -1.45
C ILE A 683 0.41 23.64 -0.34
N GLN A 684 0.98 22.44 -0.41
CA GLN A 684 2.16 22.01 0.33
C GLN A 684 3.20 21.48 -0.66
N PRO A 685 4.52 21.60 -0.38
CA PRO A 685 5.10 22.23 0.81
C PRO A 685 4.93 23.76 0.84
N GLY A 686 4.90 24.32 2.05
CA GLY A 686 4.66 25.75 2.26
C GLY A 686 5.66 26.71 1.59
N ALA A 687 6.87 26.24 1.28
CA ALA A 687 7.90 26.98 0.54
C ALA A 687 7.53 27.14 -0.95
N TYR A 688 7.20 26.04 -1.64
CA TYR A 688 6.71 26.08 -3.03
C TYR A 688 5.48 26.99 -3.18
N ARG A 689 4.58 26.98 -2.19
CA ARG A 689 3.45 27.92 -2.13
C ARG A 689 3.89 29.39 -2.05
N GLN A 690 4.95 29.72 -1.31
CA GLN A 690 5.50 31.09 -1.25
C GLN A 690 6.16 31.50 -2.57
N GLU A 691 6.93 30.60 -3.20
CA GLU A 691 7.56 30.83 -4.50
C GLU A 691 6.52 31.05 -5.60
N LEU A 692 5.51 30.17 -5.70
CA LEU A 692 4.42 30.29 -6.67
C LEU A 692 3.61 31.58 -6.46
N HIS A 693 3.35 31.96 -5.21
CA HIS A 693 2.68 33.21 -4.87
C HIS A 693 3.53 34.44 -5.25
N ALA A 694 4.84 34.41 -5.01
CA ALA A 694 5.77 35.47 -5.45
C ALA A 694 5.85 35.58 -6.99
N ALA A 695 5.88 34.44 -7.67
CA ALA A 695 5.93 34.38 -9.13
C ALA A 695 4.64 34.90 -9.78
N LEU A 696 3.47 34.48 -9.28
CA LEU A 696 2.16 35.02 -9.68
C LEU A 696 2.06 36.53 -9.44
N ILE A 697 2.61 37.04 -8.32
CA ILE A 697 2.69 38.48 -8.05
C ILE A 697 3.58 39.21 -9.07
N GLN A 698 4.73 38.66 -9.47
CA GLN A 698 5.54 39.30 -10.51
C GLN A 698 4.82 39.27 -11.87
N ALA A 699 4.25 38.12 -12.25
CA ALA A 699 3.51 37.97 -13.50
C ALA A 699 2.29 38.90 -13.59
N GLY A 700 1.55 39.08 -12.50
CA GLY A 700 0.41 40.01 -12.43
C GLY A 700 0.77 41.49 -12.29
N ARG A 701 2.05 41.83 -12.05
CA ARG A 701 2.54 43.22 -11.99
C ARG A 701 3.28 43.68 -13.26
N SER A 702 3.89 42.76 -14.01
CA SER A 702 4.82 43.08 -15.09
C SER A 702 4.13 43.33 -16.43
N ALA A 703 3.32 44.39 -16.51
CA ALA A 703 2.71 44.84 -17.78
C ALA A 703 3.75 45.19 -18.86
N THR A 704 4.94 45.62 -18.43
CA THR A 704 6.11 45.94 -19.27
C THR A 704 7.03 44.74 -19.53
N GLY A 705 6.67 43.54 -19.06
CA GLY A 705 7.30 42.29 -19.50
C GLY A 705 8.77 42.11 -19.10
N ARG A 706 9.04 42.04 -17.80
CA ARG A 706 10.13 41.19 -17.25
C ARG A 706 9.62 40.42 -16.04
N ILE A 707 9.49 39.10 -16.20
CA ILE A 707 9.37 38.13 -15.10
C ILE A 707 10.77 37.51 -14.96
N ARG A 708 11.33 37.46 -13.74
CA ARG A 708 12.67 36.85 -13.56
C ARG A 708 12.62 35.38 -13.95
N GLY A 709 13.70 34.85 -14.53
CA GLY A 709 13.79 33.44 -14.95
C GLY A 709 13.30 32.45 -13.89
N GLN A 710 13.77 32.58 -12.65
CA GLN A 710 13.31 31.81 -11.48
C GLN A 710 11.78 31.76 -11.32
N HIS A 711 11.08 32.88 -11.54
CA HIS A 711 9.64 32.98 -11.35
C HIS A 711 8.87 32.50 -12.58
N LEU A 712 9.43 32.65 -13.79
CA LEU A 712 8.86 32.02 -14.97
C LEU A 712 8.97 30.49 -14.89
N ALA A 713 10.11 29.95 -14.43
CA ALA A 713 10.27 28.52 -14.17
C ALA A 713 9.20 27.98 -13.20
N VAL A 714 9.06 28.60 -12.02
CA VAL A 714 8.03 28.24 -11.03
C VAL A 714 6.60 28.29 -11.59
N LEU A 715 6.30 29.22 -12.50
CA LEU A 715 4.99 29.26 -13.18
C LEU A 715 4.83 28.16 -14.23
N LEU A 716 5.86 27.91 -15.06
CA LEU A 716 5.82 26.83 -16.07
C LEU A 716 5.76 25.44 -15.43
N ASP A 717 6.24 25.30 -14.21
CA ASP A 717 6.17 24.09 -13.38
C ASP A 717 4.82 23.89 -12.70
N ALA A 718 4.04 24.95 -12.50
CA ALA A 718 2.81 24.91 -11.73
C ALA A 718 1.75 23.98 -12.34
N ALA A 719 1.21 23.06 -11.52
CA ALA A 719 0.10 22.23 -11.95
C ALA A 719 -1.17 23.09 -12.15
N ARG A 720 -2.04 22.66 -13.08
CA ARG A 720 -3.34 23.32 -13.32
C ARG A 720 -4.17 23.46 -12.03
N GLU A 721 -4.04 22.47 -11.15
CA GLU A 721 -4.68 22.36 -9.84
C GLU A 721 -4.08 23.30 -8.77
N ASP A 722 -2.84 23.74 -8.96
CA ASP A 722 -2.14 24.68 -8.09
C ASP A 722 -2.53 26.12 -8.45
N LEU A 723 -2.68 26.40 -9.75
CA LEU A 723 -3.14 27.69 -10.27
C LEU A 723 -4.63 27.98 -9.93
N GLY A 724 -5.42 26.97 -9.57
CA GLY A 724 -6.77 27.18 -9.06
C GLY A 724 -7.63 25.91 -8.94
N ALA A 725 -8.89 26.10 -8.53
CA ALA A 725 -9.87 25.02 -8.51
C ALA A 725 -10.18 24.52 -9.94
N ALA A 726 -10.46 23.22 -10.09
CA ALA A 726 -10.92 22.66 -11.36
C ALA A 726 -12.19 23.37 -11.84
N GLY A 727 -12.16 23.89 -13.08
CA GLY A 727 -13.22 24.76 -13.63
C GLY A 727 -12.97 26.27 -13.51
N SER A 728 -11.90 26.71 -12.81
CA SER A 728 -11.52 28.12 -12.73
C SER A 728 -11.04 28.64 -14.10
N ALA A 729 -11.86 29.44 -14.78
CA ALA A 729 -11.52 30.02 -16.09
C ALA A 729 -10.29 30.98 -16.08
N PRO A 730 -9.96 31.70 -14.98
CA PRO A 730 -8.65 32.36 -14.85
C PRO A 730 -7.48 31.36 -14.83
N ALA A 731 -7.55 30.32 -14.01
CA ALA A 731 -6.50 29.31 -13.89
C ALA A 731 -6.30 28.52 -15.19
N GLN A 732 -7.39 28.20 -15.89
CA GLN A 732 -7.36 27.55 -17.21
C GLN A 732 -6.56 28.36 -18.23
N ARG A 733 -6.89 29.65 -18.39
CA ARG A 733 -6.22 30.53 -19.36
C ARG A 733 -4.76 30.82 -18.99
N LEU A 734 -4.44 30.85 -17.70
CA LEU A 734 -3.06 30.94 -17.24
C LEU A 734 -2.28 29.66 -17.60
N TYR A 735 -2.85 28.49 -17.31
CA TYR A 735 -2.24 27.20 -17.65
C TYR A 735 -2.04 27.04 -19.17
N GLU A 736 -3.03 27.43 -19.99
CA GLU A 736 -2.95 27.44 -21.46
C GLU A 736 -1.82 28.35 -21.97
N ALA A 737 -1.72 29.59 -21.46
CA ALA A 737 -0.63 30.51 -21.81
C ALA A 737 0.75 29.94 -21.41
N LEU A 738 0.84 29.27 -20.25
CA LEU A 738 2.07 28.64 -19.78
C LEU A 738 2.46 27.42 -20.64
N GLN A 739 1.52 26.59 -21.09
CA GLN A 739 1.83 25.52 -22.04
C GLN A 739 2.24 26.06 -23.41
N GLN A 740 1.61 27.13 -23.90
CA GLN A 740 2.04 27.79 -25.16
C GLN A 740 3.47 28.35 -25.06
N ILE A 741 3.83 28.97 -23.92
CA ILE A 741 5.20 29.42 -23.65
C ILE A 741 6.15 28.24 -23.58
N ARG A 742 5.81 27.16 -22.86
CA ARG A 742 6.64 25.94 -22.78
C ARG A 742 6.90 25.33 -24.15
N VAL A 743 5.88 25.22 -25.03
CA VAL A 743 6.07 24.75 -26.40
C VAL A 743 7.00 25.69 -27.19
N THR A 744 6.78 27.00 -27.09
CA THR A 744 7.63 28.00 -27.80
C THR A 744 9.09 27.93 -27.37
N LEU A 745 9.37 27.67 -26.08
CA LEU A 745 10.73 27.52 -25.55
C LEU A 745 11.37 26.17 -25.91
N LEU A 746 10.59 25.09 -25.99
CA LEU A 746 11.10 23.74 -26.28
C LEU A 746 11.26 23.45 -27.78
N SER A 747 10.43 24.01 -28.66
CA SER A 747 10.51 23.76 -30.11
C SER A 747 11.77 24.35 -30.77
N GLY A 748 12.41 25.35 -30.17
CA GLY A 748 13.63 25.97 -30.70
C GLY A 748 13.45 26.84 -31.95
N GLU A 749 12.28 26.82 -32.60
CA GLU A 749 11.93 27.54 -33.83
C GLU A 749 12.01 29.08 -33.75
N GLY A 750 12.37 29.65 -32.59
CA GLY A 750 12.65 31.07 -32.40
C GLY A 750 13.94 31.58 -33.05
N SER A 751 14.47 30.89 -34.07
CA SER A 751 15.63 31.30 -34.87
C SER A 751 15.26 32.35 -35.93
N PHE A 752 14.66 33.46 -35.48
CA PHE A 752 14.46 34.65 -36.33
C PHE A 752 15.74 35.48 -36.40
N THR A 753 16.32 35.52 -37.59
CA THR A 753 17.29 36.50 -38.09
C THR A 753 16.57 37.69 -38.71
#